data_AF-A0A950E0E7-F1
#
_entry.id   AF-A0A950E0E7-F1
#
_cell.length_a   1.000
_cell.length_b   1.000
_cell.length_c   1.000
_cell.angle_alpha   90.00
_cell.angle_beta   90.00
_cell.angle_gamma   90.00
#
_symmetry.space_group_name_H-M   'P 1'
#
loop_
_entity.id
_entity.type
_entity.pdbx_description
1 polymer ?
#
loop_
_entity_poly.entity_id
_entity_poly.type
_entity_poly.pdbx_seq_one_letter_code
_entity_poly.pdbx_strand_id
1 'polypeptide(L)'
;MKARLFKHAAALVLGSLCFVPVLPEATAATTPPVVTLTVSASDPHKLPLHYQWKSTDGSISPANADVKTVTWTLPNGPGIHFAYVLVSNRQGGYIERRFVVNTDTIGTARVTTPIVNLAAPAVSLPAGNVYRAWAVNGGATLGADFVPAYAANALVYVLDTVTRQRIPASGTIQADVKGQYVVPGLLAGHAYEANCSFDGGATFVNCTSGANQPNYFQMPSSPATAWTDYGWNTAAEGGEFSPVAYSGSLVLSDGSPCGTVNEFFNTISLPTATLRNAAGTQLATSTISPSGVWSLPYKSTAYSILLKCEQAPAITLLVGSANGFTTFTIAGSAPPTIDPDPTKSTATAVIGGKVTSVGKIQEPFSGGFASDTVPASDAFLAEQGLDSAVSACQYYVAIGAVQRCNSDGSFAGSVIGFEDWKRQVQIDDHASTTVYSAVYINKADLNLTRVHHSVSYGPTATAAYVCNYLGYNIGSTTLNSLVSPSDVTNFLAPDLNDQTTLVDPPIANAAAGDYAKDGASGKDLVACVAMQWGTHPNVNGGTTPFTSFLIFGPSGELLPSVNLDIRREKYVPGTCVVCHGGDRYAGRFQPHQNPDIGAHFIPYDVGNFLFSKSIVSLTKANQQTAIYHLNQNVLNTGPTPQAAELIRGWYAAGTVQNENFVPAEYSTASTDAVNFYRDVQARSCRGCHITQIEAFDWEHPANFGNLIDGRDTVCNGAGSGWRGHSMPNSLITMNRFWLSHNNSANLPDQVALFDKFPGLPQGANCVNNK
;
A
#
# COMPACT_ATOMS: atom_id res chain seq x y z
N MET A 1 -2.32 -82.09 34.31
CA MET A 1 -1.21 -82.16 33.33
C MET A 1 -1.32 -80.98 32.36
N LYS A 2 -0.24 -80.18 32.31
CA LYS A 2 0.25 -79.31 31.22
C LYS A 2 -0.67 -78.22 30.61
N ALA A 3 -0.35 -76.99 31.04
CA ALA A 3 -0.50 -75.75 30.30
C ALA A 3 0.43 -75.65 29.06
N ARG A 4 0.04 -74.87 28.05
CA ARG A 4 0.88 -74.13 27.07
C ARG A 4 0.04 -72.96 26.51
N LEU A 5 0.34 -71.71 26.86
CA LEU A 5 1.27 -70.75 26.23
C LEU A 5 0.86 -70.27 24.83
N PHE A 6 0.33 -69.04 24.75
CA PHE A 6 0.72 -68.05 23.73
C PHE A 6 0.80 -66.67 24.39
N LYS A 7 1.97 -66.04 24.27
CA LYS A 7 2.30 -64.70 24.77
C LYS A 7 1.88 -63.65 23.74
N HIS A 8 1.22 -62.58 24.17
CA HIS A 8 1.34 -61.25 23.58
C HIS A 8 1.58 -60.28 24.75
N ALA A 9 2.74 -59.63 24.74
CA ALA A 9 3.13 -58.64 25.72
C ALA A 9 2.73 -57.26 25.20
N ALA A 10 1.78 -56.60 25.86
CA ALA A 10 1.58 -55.16 25.74
C ALA A 10 2.39 -54.49 26.85
N ALA A 11 3.35 -53.66 26.44
CA ALA A 11 4.18 -52.85 27.32
C ALA A 11 3.35 -51.68 27.87
N LEU A 12 3.30 -51.56 29.20
CA LEU A 12 2.74 -50.42 29.91
C LEU A 12 3.82 -49.33 29.95
N VAL A 13 3.71 -48.30 29.10
CA VAL A 13 4.49 -47.06 29.21
C VAL A 13 3.74 -46.11 30.13
N LEU A 14 4.26 -45.92 31.34
CA LEU A 14 3.83 -44.88 32.28
C LEU A 14 4.26 -43.51 31.71
N GLY A 15 3.34 -42.83 31.04
CA GLY A 15 3.49 -41.42 30.69
C GLY A 15 3.11 -40.52 31.86
N SER A 16 4.06 -39.69 32.31
CA SER A 16 3.82 -38.61 33.27
C SER A 16 2.75 -37.65 32.75
N LEU A 17 1.60 -37.63 33.41
CA LEU A 17 0.59 -36.57 33.30
C LEU A 17 1.14 -35.30 33.96
N CYS A 18 1.64 -34.36 33.17
CA CYS A 18 1.76 -32.97 33.59
C CYS A 18 0.35 -32.37 33.71
N PHE A 19 -0.15 -32.25 34.94
CA PHE A 19 -1.29 -31.40 35.25
C PHE A 19 -0.88 -29.93 35.01
N VAL A 20 -1.40 -29.34 33.93
CA VAL A 20 -1.44 -27.88 33.79
C VAL A 20 -2.54 -27.39 34.73
N PRO A 21 -2.26 -26.54 35.72
CA PRO A 21 -3.31 -25.96 36.54
C PRO A 21 -4.19 -25.08 35.64
N VAL A 22 -5.43 -25.49 35.44
CA VAL A 22 -6.48 -24.64 34.88
C VAL A 22 -6.69 -23.51 35.89
N LEU A 23 -6.16 -22.33 35.55
CA LEU A 23 -6.52 -21.10 36.25
C LEU A 23 -8.03 -20.92 36.14
N PRO A 24 -8.73 -20.49 37.20
CA PRO A 24 -10.15 -20.21 37.11
C PRO A 24 -10.38 -19.14 36.04
N GLU A 25 -11.25 -19.43 35.07
CA GLU A 25 -11.77 -18.44 34.13
C GLU A 25 -12.26 -17.25 34.94
N ALA A 26 -11.51 -16.14 34.88
CA ALA A 26 -12.03 -14.86 35.31
C ALA A 26 -13.30 -14.63 34.49
N THR A 27 -14.43 -14.38 35.15
CA THR A 27 -15.68 -13.97 34.50
C THR A 27 -15.37 -12.76 33.62
N ALA A 28 -15.15 -13.01 32.33
CA ALA A 28 -14.70 -12.00 31.39
C ALA A 28 -15.73 -10.89 31.36
N ALA A 29 -15.26 -9.63 31.41
CA ALA A 29 -16.14 -8.50 31.18
C ALA A 29 -16.83 -8.70 29.82
N THR A 30 -18.16 -8.71 29.80
CA THR A 30 -18.96 -8.84 28.58
C THR A 30 -19.08 -7.52 27.82
N THR A 31 -18.58 -6.43 28.40
CA THR A 31 -18.63 -5.09 27.82
C THR A 31 -17.32 -4.79 27.12
N PRO A 32 -17.35 -4.42 25.82
CA PRO A 32 -16.15 -4.04 25.10
C PRO A 32 -15.40 -2.88 25.78
N PRO A 33 -14.07 -2.82 25.70
CA PRO A 33 -13.30 -1.75 26.33
C PRO A 33 -13.66 -0.38 25.73
N VAL A 34 -13.69 0.64 26.57
CA VAL A 34 -13.98 2.02 26.17
C VAL A 34 -12.79 2.91 26.48
N VAL A 35 -12.32 3.65 25.49
CA VAL A 35 -11.16 4.53 25.56
C VAL A 35 -11.59 5.96 25.24
N THR A 36 -11.23 6.91 26.09
CA THR A 36 -11.32 8.33 25.78
C THR A 36 -10.06 8.77 25.06
N LEU A 37 -10.22 9.30 23.85
CA LEU A 37 -9.15 9.87 23.03
C LEU A 37 -9.22 11.39 23.12
N THR A 38 -8.09 12.05 23.34
CA THR A 38 -7.97 13.51 23.31
C THR A 38 -6.74 13.91 22.51
N VAL A 39 -6.88 14.92 21.65
CA VAL A 39 -5.75 15.47 20.86
C VAL A 39 -5.46 16.92 21.26
N SER A 40 -4.17 17.23 21.41
CA SER A 40 -3.70 18.60 21.53
C SER A 40 -3.07 19.04 20.20
N ALA A 41 -3.66 20.06 19.58
CA ALA A 41 -3.21 20.58 18.30
C ALA A 41 -3.15 22.11 18.32
N SER A 42 -2.26 22.68 17.50
CA SER A 42 -2.08 24.12 17.33
C SER A 42 -1.91 24.49 15.87
N ASP A 43 -2.36 25.68 15.51
CA ASP A 43 -2.11 26.28 14.20
C ASP A 43 -1.01 27.35 14.34
N PRO A 44 0.01 27.39 13.46
CA PRO A 44 1.08 28.40 13.51
C PRO A 44 0.57 29.85 13.45
N HIS A 45 -0.58 30.07 12.83
CA HIS A 45 -1.24 31.37 12.68
C HIS A 45 -2.42 31.54 13.65
N LYS A 46 -2.58 30.63 14.62
CA LYS A 46 -3.63 30.64 15.66
C LYS A 46 -5.05 30.58 15.08
N LEU A 47 -5.21 29.96 13.91
CA LEU A 47 -6.51 29.75 13.30
C LEU A 47 -7.35 28.73 14.09
N PRO A 48 -8.70 28.83 14.04
CA PRO A 48 -9.58 27.79 14.55
C PRO A 48 -9.27 26.43 13.90
N LEU A 49 -9.24 25.39 14.72
CA LEU A 49 -8.98 24.02 14.29
C LEU A 49 -10.27 23.21 14.23
N HIS A 50 -10.32 22.30 13.27
CA HIS A 50 -11.42 21.39 13.02
C HIS A 50 -10.92 19.95 13.06
N TYR A 51 -11.73 19.05 13.60
CA TYR A 51 -11.37 17.67 13.93
C TYR A 51 -12.32 16.71 13.25
N GLN A 52 -11.77 15.65 12.68
CA GLN A 52 -12.53 14.50 12.20
C GLN A 52 -11.89 13.25 12.77
N TRP A 53 -12.72 12.36 13.31
CA TRP A 53 -12.26 11.12 13.94
C TRP A 53 -12.78 9.91 13.17
N LYS A 54 -11.94 8.89 13.01
CA LYS A 54 -12.31 7.60 12.43
C LYS A 54 -11.45 6.49 13.04
N SER A 55 -11.97 5.28 13.14
CA SER A 55 -11.20 4.10 13.56
C SER A 55 -11.23 3.02 12.49
N THR A 56 -10.21 2.16 12.47
CA THR A 56 -10.16 0.99 11.57
C THR A 56 -11.23 -0.01 11.96
N ASP A 57 -11.46 -0.17 13.27
CA ASP A 57 -12.45 -1.04 13.88
C ASP A 57 -13.11 -0.39 15.12
N GLY A 58 -14.11 -1.08 15.68
CA GLY A 58 -14.94 -0.51 16.76
C GLY A 58 -15.74 0.71 16.31
N SER A 59 -16.15 1.55 17.26
CA SER A 59 -16.97 2.73 16.98
C SER A 59 -16.56 3.96 17.78
N ILE A 60 -16.49 5.11 17.13
CA ILE A 60 -16.21 6.40 17.77
C ILE A 60 -17.52 7.18 17.99
N SER A 61 -17.66 7.77 19.18
CA SER A 61 -18.80 8.56 19.60
C SER A 61 -18.37 9.90 20.25
N PRO A 62 -19.05 11.02 19.95
CA PRO A 62 -20.08 11.14 18.92
C PRO A 62 -19.47 10.99 17.51
N ALA A 63 -20.14 10.24 16.64
CA ALA A 63 -19.69 10.07 15.26
C ALA A 63 -19.70 11.42 14.54
N ASN A 64 -18.69 11.68 13.71
CA ASN A 64 -18.54 12.92 12.93
C ASN A 64 -18.48 14.21 13.77
N ALA A 65 -18.10 14.12 15.04
CA ALA A 65 -18.01 15.29 15.90
C ALA A 65 -16.72 16.09 15.67
N ASP A 66 -16.88 17.40 15.46
CA ASP A 66 -15.80 18.38 15.35
C ASP A 66 -15.31 18.82 16.75
N VAL A 67 -14.66 17.88 17.45
CA VAL A 67 -14.25 18.03 18.84
C VAL A 67 -12.86 17.44 19.09
N LYS A 68 -12.16 17.98 20.09
CA LYS A 68 -10.83 17.52 20.50
C LYS A 68 -10.82 16.18 21.23
N THR A 69 -11.97 15.77 21.77
CA THR A 69 -12.11 14.59 22.62
C THR A 69 -13.28 13.76 22.17
N VAL A 70 -13.05 12.46 21.99
CA VAL A 70 -14.08 11.48 21.62
C VAL A 70 -13.94 10.23 22.48
N THR A 71 -15.01 9.44 22.49
CA THR A 71 -15.03 8.11 23.10
C THR A 71 -14.94 7.05 22.01
N TRP A 72 -14.03 6.10 22.15
CA TRP A 72 -13.87 4.97 21.25
C TRP A 72 -14.21 3.68 21.98
N THR A 73 -15.26 3.00 21.51
CA THR A 73 -15.60 1.64 21.93
C THR A 73 -14.84 0.67 21.04
N LEU A 74 -13.86 -0.01 21.62
CA LEU A 74 -13.03 -1.02 20.95
C LEU A 74 -13.86 -2.29 20.68
N PRO A 75 -13.51 -3.08 19.65
CA PRO A 75 -14.12 -4.39 19.47
C PRO A 75 -13.63 -5.37 20.55
N ASN A 76 -14.34 -6.50 20.68
CA ASN A 76 -13.94 -7.56 21.59
C ASN A 76 -12.76 -8.37 21.03
N GLY A 77 -11.85 -8.82 21.90
CA GLY A 77 -10.68 -9.61 21.55
C GLY A 77 -9.35 -8.90 21.82
N PRO A 78 -8.25 -9.66 21.93
CA PRO A 78 -6.90 -9.13 22.08
C PRO A 78 -6.33 -8.62 20.75
N GLY A 79 -5.31 -7.76 20.84
CA GLY A 79 -4.56 -7.23 19.70
C GLY A 79 -4.36 -5.71 19.72
N ILE A 80 -4.01 -5.16 18.57
CA ILE A 80 -3.69 -3.74 18.37
C ILE A 80 -4.75 -3.11 17.49
N HIS A 81 -5.35 -2.05 18.02
CA HIS A 81 -6.40 -1.30 17.36
C HIS A 81 -5.92 0.11 17.03
N PHE A 82 -6.50 0.69 15.97
CA PHE A 82 -6.12 2.02 15.50
C PHE A 82 -7.33 2.97 15.41
N ALA A 83 -7.13 4.16 15.95
CA ALA A 83 -8.00 5.32 15.71
C ALA A 83 -7.18 6.44 15.10
N TYR A 84 -7.83 7.33 14.34
CA TYR A 84 -7.19 8.39 13.59
C TYR A 84 -7.93 9.69 13.83
N VAL A 85 -7.17 10.78 13.80
CA VAL A 85 -7.69 12.14 13.78
C VAL A 85 -7.10 12.91 12.60
N LEU A 86 -7.98 13.52 11.81
CA LEU A 86 -7.61 14.51 10.79
C LEU A 86 -7.92 15.89 11.35
N VAL A 87 -6.92 16.76 11.41
CA VAL A 87 -7.04 18.13 11.90
C VAL A 87 -6.82 19.09 10.75
N SER A 88 -7.71 20.06 10.61
CA SER A 88 -7.67 21.09 9.56
C SER A 88 -7.83 22.48 10.15
N ASN A 89 -7.20 23.48 9.53
CA ASN A 89 -7.44 24.90 9.83
C ASN A 89 -8.45 25.56 8.87
N ARG A 90 -9.07 24.78 7.96
CA ARG A 90 -9.97 25.25 6.87
C ARG A 90 -9.38 26.30 5.93
N GLN A 91 -8.06 26.49 5.98
CA GLN A 91 -7.29 27.33 5.07
C GLN A 91 -6.32 26.48 4.23
N GLY A 92 -6.69 25.22 3.99
CA GLY A 92 -5.93 24.26 3.21
C GLY A 92 -4.88 23.47 3.98
N GLY A 93 -4.60 23.82 5.24
CA GLY A 93 -3.68 23.07 6.08
C GLY A 93 -4.35 21.83 6.68
N TYR A 94 -3.75 20.66 6.49
CA TYR A 94 -4.22 19.38 7.04
C TYR A 94 -3.09 18.61 7.70
N ILE A 95 -3.38 17.95 8.83
CA ILE A 95 -2.48 17.00 9.48
C ILE A 95 -3.27 15.80 9.99
N GLU A 96 -2.71 14.61 9.81
CA GLU A 96 -3.29 13.36 10.31
C GLU A 96 -2.38 12.76 11.39
N ARG A 97 -2.99 12.17 12.41
CA ARG A 97 -2.29 11.33 13.39
C ARG A 97 -3.11 10.09 13.72
N ARG A 98 -2.39 9.04 14.14
CA ARG A 98 -3.00 7.79 14.60
C ARG A 98 -2.74 7.56 16.08
N PHE A 99 -3.73 7.00 16.74
CA PHE A 99 -3.67 6.44 18.08
C PHE A 99 -3.59 4.93 17.98
N VAL A 100 -2.74 4.34 18.81
CA VAL A 100 -2.53 2.89 18.89
C VAL A 100 -2.91 2.44 20.30
N VAL A 101 -3.82 1.48 20.41
CA VAL A 101 -4.23 0.87 21.68
C VAL A 101 -4.05 -0.65 21.60
N ASN A 102 -3.37 -1.23 22.59
CA ASN A 102 -3.24 -2.68 22.73
C ASN A 102 -4.28 -3.18 23.74
N THR A 103 -5.10 -4.17 23.33
CA THR A 103 -6.14 -4.82 24.13
C THR A 103 -5.75 -6.19 24.67
N ASP A 104 -4.53 -6.67 24.49
CA ASP A 104 -4.05 -7.94 25.07
C ASP A 104 -4.17 -7.96 26.61
N THR A 105 -4.12 -6.79 27.25
CA THR A 105 -4.15 -6.66 28.72
C THR A 105 -5.45 -6.06 29.26
N ILE A 106 -6.26 -5.44 28.40
CA ILE A 106 -7.49 -4.71 28.80
C ILE A 106 -8.74 -5.21 28.06
N GLY A 107 -8.54 -6.06 27.07
CA GLY A 107 -9.55 -6.58 26.15
C GLY A 107 -10.43 -7.64 26.79
N THR A 108 -11.56 -7.83 26.15
CA THR A 108 -12.51 -8.91 26.46
C THR A 108 -12.19 -10.13 25.59
N ALA A 109 -12.74 -11.29 25.95
CA ALA A 109 -12.64 -12.46 25.09
C ALA A 109 -13.27 -12.16 23.73
N ARG A 110 -12.65 -12.69 22.66
CA ARG A 110 -13.22 -12.60 21.32
C ARG A 110 -14.62 -13.21 21.32
N VAL A 111 -15.60 -12.48 20.79
CA VAL A 111 -16.97 -12.97 20.66
C VAL A 111 -17.05 -13.80 19.39
N THR A 112 -17.53 -15.04 19.50
CA THR A 112 -17.82 -15.87 18.34
C THR A 112 -19.08 -15.36 17.65
N THR A 113 -18.96 -15.00 16.38
CA THR A 113 -20.09 -14.60 15.55
C THR A 113 -20.85 -15.84 15.05
N PRO A 114 -22.19 -15.73 14.83
CA PRO A 114 -22.93 -16.78 14.13
C PRO A 114 -22.31 -17.07 12.77
N ILE A 115 -22.40 -18.34 12.32
CA ILE A 115 -21.85 -18.75 11.03
C ILE A 115 -22.56 -18.00 9.91
N VAL A 116 -21.78 -17.36 9.05
CA VAL A 116 -22.25 -16.68 7.85
C VAL A 116 -21.76 -17.42 6.61
N ASN A 117 -22.69 -17.72 5.70
CA ASN A 117 -22.38 -18.24 4.38
C ASN A 117 -22.97 -17.31 3.31
N LEU A 118 -22.09 -16.74 2.50
CA LEU A 118 -22.44 -15.79 1.45
C LEU A 118 -21.88 -16.29 0.12
N ALA A 119 -22.58 -15.98 -0.96
CA ALA A 119 -22.14 -16.29 -2.31
C ALA A 119 -21.87 -15.00 -3.08
N ALA A 120 -20.83 -15.02 -3.90
CA ALA A 120 -20.56 -13.94 -4.85
C ALA A 120 -21.75 -13.73 -5.80
N PRO A 121 -22.08 -12.49 -6.21
CA PRO A 121 -23.01 -12.22 -7.29
C PRO A 121 -22.54 -12.80 -8.63
N ALA A 122 -23.48 -13.00 -9.56
CA ALA A 122 -23.15 -13.48 -10.90
C ALA A 122 -22.42 -12.41 -11.73
N VAL A 123 -21.18 -12.69 -12.12
CA VAL A 123 -20.35 -11.81 -12.96
C VAL A 123 -19.50 -12.65 -13.92
N SER A 124 -19.40 -12.22 -15.17
CA SER A 124 -18.55 -12.87 -16.19
C SER A 124 -17.25 -12.09 -16.38
N LEU A 125 -16.22 -12.76 -16.88
CA LEU A 125 -14.97 -12.10 -17.24
C LEU A 125 -15.27 -11.11 -18.38
N PRO A 126 -14.92 -9.82 -18.24
CA PRO A 126 -15.08 -8.87 -19.32
C PRO A 126 -14.28 -9.33 -20.54
N ALA A 127 -14.84 -9.14 -21.74
CA ALA A 127 -14.06 -9.33 -22.96
C ALA A 127 -13.06 -8.16 -23.09
N GLY A 128 -11.78 -8.48 -23.29
CA GLY A 128 -10.71 -7.49 -23.45
C GLY A 128 -10.00 -7.11 -22.14
N ASN A 129 -8.94 -6.32 -22.30
CA ASN A 129 -8.07 -5.83 -21.23
C ASN A 129 -8.63 -4.54 -20.61
N VAL A 130 -8.20 -4.24 -19.39
CA VAL A 130 -8.47 -2.96 -18.74
C VAL A 130 -7.25 -2.05 -18.92
N TYR A 131 -7.48 -0.77 -19.19
CA TYR A 131 -6.41 0.20 -19.36
C TYR A 131 -6.59 1.35 -18.37
N ARG A 132 -5.51 1.70 -17.67
CA ARG A 132 -5.46 2.83 -16.74
C ARG A 132 -4.53 3.88 -17.32
N ALA A 133 -4.96 5.13 -17.34
CA ALA A 133 -4.13 6.26 -17.76
C ALA A 133 -4.52 7.54 -17.02
N TRP A 134 -3.82 8.63 -17.30
CA TRP A 134 -4.04 9.93 -16.68
C TRP A 134 -4.32 10.99 -17.72
N ALA A 135 -5.34 11.80 -17.45
CA ALA A 135 -5.62 13.01 -18.19
C ALA A 135 -4.70 14.11 -17.65
N VAL A 136 -3.79 14.57 -18.49
CA VAL A 136 -2.84 15.65 -18.17
C VAL A 136 -3.09 16.80 -19.12
N ASN A 137 -3.19 18.01 -18.58
CA ASN A 137 -3.38 19.23 -19.37
C ASN A 137 -2.20 20.17 -19.15
N GLY A 138 -1.07 19.90 -19.82
CA GLY A 138 0.18 20.63 -19.62
C GLY A 138 0.92 20.24 -18.33
N GLY A 139 1.79 21.10 -17.86
CA GLY A 139 2.57 20.89 -16.66
C GLY A 139 3.53 22.03 -16.41
N ALA A 140 4.50 21.78 -15.56
CA ALA A 140 5.27 22.82 -14.93
C ALA A 140 6.69 22.36 -14.61
N THR A 141 7.68 23.23 -14.74
CA THR A 141 9.01 22.94 -14.18
C THR A 141 9.14 23.61 -12.81
N LEU A 142 9.17 22.84 -11.73
CA LEU A 142 9.36 23.23 -10.34
C LEU A 142 10.83 23.07 -9.92
N GLY A 143 11.71 23.97 -10.36
CA GLY A 143 13.16 23.82 -10.15
C GLY A 143 13.80 23.09 -11.33
N ALA A 144 14.42 21.93 -11.10
CA ALA A 144 14.83 21.03 -12.19
C ALA A 144 13.67 20.13 -12.68
N ASP A 145 12.53 20.23 -12.00
CA ASP A 145 11.57 19.15 -11.94
C ASP A 145 10.35 19.39 -12.81
N PHE A 146 10.10 18.61 -13.87
CA PHE A 146 8.79 18.67 -14.53
C PHE A 146 7.73 18.05 -13.62
N VAL A 147 6.56 18.67 -13.47
CA VAL A 147 5.42 18.19 -12.70
C VAL A 147 4.15 18.35 -13.55
N PRO A 148 3.47 17.26 -13.93
CA PRO A 148 2.29 17.31 -14.78
C PRO A 148 1.11 17.96 -14.06
N ALA A 149 0.34 18.76 -14.79
CA ALA A 149 -0.94 19.30 -14.33
C ALA A 149 -2.03 18.24 -14.58
N TYR A 150 -2.18 17.31 -13.65
CA TYR A 150 -3.24 16.31 -13.73
C TYR A 150 -4.63 16.97 -13.73
N ALA A 151 -5.41 16.65 -14.76
CA ALA A 151 -6.71 17.24 -14.99
C ALA A 151 -7.79 16.42 -14.29
N ALA A 152 -8.09 16.80 -13.05
CA ALA A 152 -9.19 16.21 -12.31
C ALA A 152 -10.52 16.37 -13.06
N ASN A 153 -11.39 15.36 -13.00
CA ASN A 153 -12.71 15.37 -13.64
C ASN A 153 -12.70 15.55 -15.17
N ALA A 154 -11.55 15.41 -15.83
CA ALA A 154 -11.48 15.44 -17.28
C ALA A 154 -12.39 14.36 -17.88
N LEU A 155 -13.09 14.71 -18.96
CA LEU A 155 -13.93 13.74 -19.69
C LEU A 155 -13.10 13.10 -20.78
N VAL A 156 -13.11 11.78 -20.85
CA VAL A 156 -12.28 11.00 -21.76
C VAL A 156 -13.15 10.03 -22.56
N TYR A 157 -12.82 9.86 -23.83
CA TYR A 157 -13.21 8.67 -24.58
C TYR A 157 -12.00 8.14 -25.34
N VAL A 158 -12.02 6.85 -25.61
CA VAL A 158 -10.99 6.18 -26.41
C VAL A 158 -11.55 5.82 -27.77
N LEU A 159 -10.76 5.94 -28.81
CA LEU A 159 -11.05 5.51 -30.17
C LEU A 159 -10.12 4.37 -30.54
N ASP A 160 -10.66 3.21 -30.86
CA ASP A 160 -9.89 2.14 -31.50
C ASP A 160 -9.52 2.61 -32.91
N THR A 161 -8.23 2.74 -33.20
CA THR A 161 -7.76 3.23 -34.50
C THR A 161 -7.95 2.21 -35.63
N VAL A 162 -8.07 0.93 -35.28
CA VAL A 162 -8.28 -0.18 -36.22
C VAL A 162 -9.76 -0.29 -36.57
N THR A 163 -10.64 -0.37 -35.57
CA THR A 163 -12.09 -0.57 -35.80
C THR A 163 -12.87 0.74 -35.92
N ARG A 164 -12.25 1.87 -35.54
CA ARG A 164 -12.88 3.20 -35.41
C ARG A 164 -14.03 3.22 -34.40
N GLN A 165 -14.10 2.23 -33.51
CA GLN A 165 -15.09 2.20 -32.43
C GLN A 165 -14.69 3.10 -31.28
N ARG A 166 -15.68 3.80 -30.73
CA ARG A 166 -15.53 4.67 -29.58
C ARG A 166 -15.83 3.92 -28.29
N ILE A 167 -15.05 4.16 -27.24
CA ILE A 167 -15.15 3.52 -25.93
C ILE A 167 -15.21 4.61 -24.85
N PRO A 168 -16.30 4.73 -24.09
CA PRO A 168 -17.57 4.02 -24.30
C PRO A 168 -18.26 4.44 -25.61
N ALA A 169 -19.13 3.58 -26.15
CA ALA A 169 -19.86 3.85 -27.40
C ALA A 169 -20.69 5.15 -27.34
N SER A 170 -21.14 5.53 -26.14
CA SER A 170 -21.81 6.79 -25.83
C SER A 170 -21.31 7.36 -24.51
N GLY A 171 -21.36 8.68 -24.34
CA GLY A 171 -20.92 9.35 -23.09
C GLY A 171 -19.40 9.42 -22.97
N THR A 172 -18.87 9.56 -21.75
CA THR A 172 -17.42 9.66 -21.50
C THR A 172 -17.08 9.00 -20.18
N ILE A 173 -15.83 8.59 -20.05
CA ILE A 173 -15.21 8.24 -18.78
C ILE A 173 -14.78 9.54 -18.10
N GLN A 174 -15.05 9.67 -16.81
CA GLN A 174 -14.59 10.81 -16.04
C GLN A 174 -13.32 10.42 -15.28
N ALA A 175 -12.28 11.23 -15.43
CA ALA A 175 -11.06 11.10 -14.65
C ALA A 175 -11.32 11.45 -13.18
N ASP A 176 -10.64 10.79 -12.25
CA ASP A 176 -10.73 11.07 -10.82
C ASP A 176 -10.02 12.37 -10.43
N VAL A 177 -9.90 12.63 -9.13
CA VAL A 177 -9.28 13.85 -8.60
C VAL A 177 -7.76 13.93 -8.81
N LYS A 178 -7.13 12.83 -9.23
CA LYS A 178 -5.73 12.73 -9.65
C LYS A 178 -5.59 12.70 -11.16
N GLY A 179 -6.68 12.95 -11.89
CA GLY A 179 -6.71 12.87 -13.34
C GLY A 179 -6.66 11.43 -13.87
N GLN A 180 -6.75 10.41 -13.02
CA GLN A 180 -6.71 9.02 -13.46
C GLN A 180 -8.05 8.61 -14.08
N TYR A 181 -8.03 7.92 -15.21
CA TYR A 181 -9.20 7.29 -15.82
C TYR A 181 -8.94 5.83 -16.18
N VAL A 182 -10.02 5.05 -16.24
CA VAL A 182 -9.98 3.61 -16.52
C VAL A 182 -10.88 3.30 -17.70
N VAL A 183 -10.35 2.53 -18.65
CA VAL A 183 -11.01 2.11 -19.88
C VAL A 183 -11.09 0.59 -19.90
N PRO A 184 -12.27 -0.01 -19.64
CA PRO A 184 -12.43 -1.45 -19.72
C PRO A 184 -12.63 -1.92 -21.16
N GLY A 185 -12.31 -3.18 -21.41
CA GLY A 185 -12.70 -3.90 -22.62
C GLY A 185 -11.90 -3.56 -23.88
N LEU A 186 -10.64 -3.15 -23.72
CA LEU A 186 -9.74 -2.92 -24.86
C LEU A 186 -9.25 -4.26 -25.43
N LEU A 187 -9.47 -4.52 -26.70
CA LEU A 187 -8.94 -5.67 -27.41
C LEU A 187 -7.41 -5.62 -27.51
N ALA A 188 -6.77 -6.75 -27.25
CA ALA A 188 -5.33 -6.91 -27.39
C ALA A 188 -4.88 -6.79 -28.85
N GLY A 189 -3.69 -6.25 -29.08
CA GLY A 189 -3.11 -6.07 -30.42
C GLY A 189 -3.69 -4.91 -31.25
N HIS A 190 -4.64 -4.14 -30.70
CA HIS A 190 -5.19 -2.94 -31.35
C HIS A 190 -4.47 -1.66 -30.88
N ALA A 191 -4.43 -0.63 -31.71
CA ALA A 191 -3.95 0.69 -31.32
C ALA A 191 -5.11 1.62 -30.96
N TYR A 192 -4.94 2.47 -29.95
CA TYR A 192 -6.01 3.29 -29.39
C TYR A 192 -5.62 4.76 -29.28
N GLU A 193 -6.59 5.65 -29.45
CA GLU A 193 -6.47 7.10 -29.26
C GLU A 193 -7.41 7.60 -28.14
N ALA A 194 -6.84 8.03 -27.01
CA ALA A 194 -7.55 8.78 -25.99
C ALA A 194 -7.82 10.23 -26.44
N ASN A 195 -9.05 10.68 -26.24
CA ASN A 195 -9.52 12.03 -26.50
C ASN A 195 -10.06 12.60 -25.20
N CYS A 196 -9.46 13.69 -24.74
CA CYS A 196 -9.74 14.33 -23.46
C CYS A 196 -10.42 15.68 -23.66
N SER A 197 -11.34 16.00 -22.76
CA SER A 197 -12.01 17.28 -22.64
C SER A 197 -11.71 17.88 -21.27
N PHE A 198 -11.19 19.11 -21.29
CA PHE A 198 -10.87 19.89 -20.10
C PHE A 198 -11.85 21.06 -19.86
N ASP A 199 -12.87 21.19 -20.71
CA ASP A 199 -13.86 22.27 -20.69
C ASP A 199 -15.30 21.77 -20.48
N GLY A 200 -15.45 20.61 -19.84
CA GLY A 200 -16.76 20.04 -19.51
C GLY A 200 -17.50 19.39 -20.69
N GLY A 201 -16.76 19.01 -21.73
CA GLY A 201 -17.26 18.25 -22.89
C GLY A 201 -17.50 19.11 -24.13
N ALA A 202 -17.14 20.40 -24.10
CA ALA A 202 -17.36 21.29 -25.22
C ALA A 202 -16.35 21.05 -26.35
N THR A 203 -15.11 20.73 -26.01
CA THR A 203 -14.07 20.35 -26.99
C THR A 203 -13.30 19.13 -26.51
N PHE A 204 -12.98 18.24 -27.45
CA PHE A 204 -12.11 17.09 -27.20
C PHE A 204 -10.84 17.25 -28.03
N VAL A 205 -9.70 17.04 -27.38
CA VAL A 205 -8.39 17.00 -28.00
C VAL A 205 -7.81 15.61 -27.85
N ASN A 206 -7.08 15.14 -28.87
CA ASN A 206 -6.33 13.90 -28.74
C ASN A 206 -5.26 14.09 -27.65
N CYS A 207 -5.37 13.29 -26.59
CA CYS A 207 -4.49 13.28 -25.42
C CYS A 207 -3.69 11.97 -25.31
N THR A 208 -3.67 11.17 -26.38
CA THR A 208 -2.89 9.93 -26.47
C THR A 208 -1.42 10.27 -26.63
N SER A 209 -1.08 10.92 -27.74
CA SER A 209 0.26 11.36 -28.07
C SER A 209 0.12 12.68 -28.81
N GLY A 210 0.58 13.76 -28.20
CA GLY A 210 0.54 15.06 -28.86
C GLY A 210 1.52 15.04 -30.01
N ALA A 211 1.04 14.93 -31.26
CA ALA A 211 1.89 14.97 -32.46
C ALA A 211 2.69 16.28 -32.65
N ASN A 212 2.62 17.24 -31.71
CA ASN A 212 3.42 18.46 -31.64
C ASN A 212 3.66 18.94 -30.19
N GLN A 213 3.69 18.04 -29.20
CA GLN A 213 3.89 18.35 -27.78
C GLN A 213 4.76 17.25 -27.14
N PRO A 214 5.81 17.55 -26.36
CA PRO A 214 6.77 16.55 -25.87
C PRO A 214 6.25 15.69 -24.72
N ASN A 215 4.97 15.31 -24.72
CA ASN A 215 4.42 14.44 -23.67
C ASN A 215 3.97 13.12 -24.29
N TYR A 216 4.76 12.09 -23.99
CA TYR A 216 4.60 10.73 -24.48
C TYR A 216 3.64 9.95 -23.57
N PHE A 217 2.46 9.59 -24.09
CA PHE A 217 1.65 8.47 -23.61
C PHE A 217 1.48 7.52 -24.79
N GLN A 218 2.42 6.60 -25.02
CA GLN A 218 2.12 5.52 -25.95
C GLN A 218 1.15 4.58 -25.22
N MET A 219 -0.16 4.75 -25.45
CA MET A 219 -1.03 3.58 -25.55
C MET A 219 -0.26 2.58 -26.43
N PRO A 220 0.19 1.43 -25.90
CA PRO A 220 0.99 0.52 -26.69
C PRO A 220 0.20 0.23 -27.97
N SER A 221 0.86 0.25 -29.12
CA SER A 221 0.26 -0.11 -30.41
C SER A 221 -0.30 -1.55 -30.43
N SER A 222 -0.11 -2.28 -29.33
CA SER A 222 -0.60 -3.61 -29.01
C SER A 222 -0.70 -3.79 -27.47
N PRO A 223 -1.84 -3.50 -26.82
CA PRO A 223 -2.03 -3.76 -25.39
C PRO A 223 -2.29 -5.25 -25.19
N ALA A 224 -1.23 -6.06 -25.18
CA ALA A 224 -1.35 -7.49 -24.87
C ALA A 224 -1.75 -7.74 -23.41
N THR A 225 -1.54 -6.76 -22.52
CA THR A 225 -1.79 -6.83 -21.07
C THR A 225 -2.45 -5.54 -20.58
N ALA A 226 -3.16 -5.58 -19.44
CA ALA A 226 -3.53 -4.33 -18.78
C ALA A 226 -2.25 -3.59 -18.39
N TRP A 227 -2.15 -2.35 -18.82
CA TRP A 227 -1.09 -1.46 -18.36
C TRP A 227 -1.67 -0.63 -17.23
N THR A 228 -1.25 -0.95 -16.01
CA THR A 228 -1.26 -0.05 -14.85
C THR A 228 -0.01 0.82 -14.93
N ASP A 229 0.16 1.61 -16.01
CA ASP A 229 1.51 2.10 -16.29
C ASP A 229 2.04 3.02 -15.17
N TYR A 230 3.08 2.51 -14.52
CA TYR A 230 4.06 3.26 -13.72
C TYR A 230 5.10 3.85 -14.67
N GLY A 231 4.62 4.58 -15.67
CA GLY A 231 5.41 5.03 -16.80
C GLY A 231 5.16 6.50 -17.04
N TRP A 232 5.95 7.34 -16.38
CA TRP A 232 6.36 8.60 -16.93
C TRP A 232 7.25 8.31 -18.12
N ASN A 233 6.77 8.65 -19.30
CA ASN A 233 7.66 8.74 -20.44
C ASN A 233 8.21 10.16 -20.43
N THR A 234 9.49 10.29 -20.05
CA THR A 234 10.18 11.58 -19.85
C THR A 234 9.81 12.52 -20.98
N ALA A 235 9.26 13.67 -20.63
CA ALA A 235 9.20 14.76 -21.58
C ALA A 235 10.64 14.94 -22.07
N ALA A 236 10.85 14.88 -23.38
CA ALA A 236 12.09 15.35 -23.93
C ALA A 236 12.22 16.80 -23.42
N GLU A 237 13.18 17.04 -22.53
CA GLU A 237 13.61 18.37 -22.13
C GLU A 237 13.84 19.17 -23.42
N GLY A 238 12.87 20.00 -23.82
CA GLY A 238 13.00 20.83 -25.02
C GLY A 238 11.83 20.82 -26.02
N GLY A 239 10.73 20.09 -25.82
CA GLY A 239 9.53 20.41 -26.59
C GLY A 239 8.80 21.61 -25.99
N GLU A 240 8.54 22.63 -26.81
CA GLU A 240 7.68 23.74 -26.40
C GLU A 240 6.27 23.19 -26.10
N PHE A 241 5.86 23.27 -24.83
CA PHE A 241 4.45 23.14 -24.49
C PHE A 241 3.67 24.14 -25.33
N SER A 242 2.48 23.73 -25.75
CA SER A 242 1.60 24.52 -26.59
C SER A 242 1.46 25.86 -25.88
N PRO A 243 1.83 26.99 -26.51
CA PRO A 243 1.83 28.32 -25.89
C PRO A 243 0.41 28.85 -25.55
N VAL A 244 -0.52 27.93 -25.34
CA VAL A 244 -1.97 28.08 -25.36
C VAL A 244 -2.56 27.67 -24.00
N ALA A 245 -1.78 27.61 -22.92
CA ALA A 245 -2.27 27.40 -21.56
C ALA A 245 -1.57 28.31 -20.53
N TYR A 246 -2.32 28.77 -19.53
CA TYR A 246 -1.79 29.43 -18.34
C TYR A 246 -1.52 28.37 -17.26
N SER A 247 -0.35 28.37 -16.63
CA SER A 247 0.04 27.35 -15.65
C SER A 247 0.78 27.94 -14.45
N GLY A 248 0.70 27.26 -13.31
CA GLY A 248 1.39 27.65 -12.09
C GLY A 248 1.25 26.57 -11.01
N SER A 249 1.82 26.84 -9.82
CA SER A 249 1.55 26.03 -8.63
C SER A 249 1.03 26.87 -7.47
N LEU A 250 0.31 26.24 -6.56
CA LEU A 250 -0.22 26.83 -5.35
C LEU A 250 0.17 25.97 -4.15
N VAL A 251 0.90 26.57 -3.22
CA VAL A 251 1.38 25.94 -1.98
C VAL A 251 1.04 26.80 -0.77
N LEU A 252 1.06 26.19 0.41
CA LEU A 252 0.98 26.88 1.70
C LEU A 252 2.30 27.59 2.03
N SER A 253 2.33 28.39 3.10
CA SER A 253 3.50 29.18 3.48
C SER A 253 4.74 28.37 3.88
N ASP A 254 4.56 27.09 4.22
CA ASP A 254 5.63 26.13 4.47
C ASP A 254 6.02 25.32 3.22
N GLY A 255 5.43 25.61 2.06
CA GLY A 255 5.67 24.89 0.81
C GLY A 255 4.83 23.62 0.62
N SER A 256 4.05 23.20 1.62
CA SER A 256 3.18 22.02 1.49
C SER A 256 2.00 22.27 0.54
N PRO A 257 1.44 21.24 -0.11
CA PRO A 257 0.27 21.39 -0.95
C PRO A 257 -0.94 21.90 -0.17
N CYS A 258 -1.74 22.75 -0.81
CA CYS A 258 -2.96 23.24 -0.20
C CYS A 258 -4.10 22.22 -0.36
N GLY A 259 -4.68 21.76 0.74
CA GLY A 259 -5.75 20.75 0.76
C GLY A 259 -5.27 19.33 1.10
N THR A 260 -6.13 18.34 0.88
CA THR A 260 -5.80 16.93 1.10
C THR A 260 -6.69 16.01 0.25
N VAL A 261 -6.15 14.85 -0.13
CA VAL A 261 -6.94 13.71 -0.63
C VAL A 261 -6.79 12.59 0.39
N ASN A 262 -7.87 12.29 1.11
CA ASN A 262 -7.88 11.31 2.19
C ASN A 262 -9.13 10.42 2.10
N GLU A 263 -8.99 9.28 1.41
CA GLU A 263 -10.08 8.31 1.23
C GLU A 263 -10.55 7.71 2.55
N PHE A 264 -9.66 7.56 3.53
CA PHE A 264 -10.05 7.03 4.84
C PHE A 264 -11.03 7.99 5.53
N PHE A 265 -10.78 9.28 5.53
CA PHE A 265 -11.72 10.26 6.08
C PHE A 265 -12.84 10.67 5.12
N ASN A 266 -12.83 10.16 3.88
CA ASN A 266 -13.68 10.64 2.79
C ASN A 266 -13.57 12.18 2.62
N THR A 267 -12.35 12.70 2.78
CA THR A 267 -12.05 14.13 2.73
C THR A 267 -11.22 14.42 1.50
N ILE A 268 -11.85 15.07 0.52
CA ILE A 268 -11.20 15.58 -0.67
C ILE A 268 -11.36 17.09 -0.65
N SER A 269 -10.26 17.78 -0.38
CA SER A 269 -10.17 19.23 -0.49
C SER A 269 -9.04 19.56 -1.44
N LEU A 270 -9.38 20.10 -2.60
CA LEU A 270 -8.41 20.52 -3.60
C LEU A 270 -8.67 21.99 -3.96
N PRO A 271 -7.62 22.78 -4.20
CA PRO A 271 -7.80 24.15 -4.60
C PRO A 271 -8.32 24.25 -6.03
N THR A 272 -8.73 25.45 -6.41
CA THR A 272 -9.21 25.76 -7.77
C THR A 272 -8.45 26.95 -8.35
N ALA A 273 -8.16 26.87 -9.65
CA ALA A 273 -7.67 27.98 -10.46
C ALA A 273 -8.80 28.39 -11.42
N THR A 274 -9.15 29.67 -11.45
CA THR A 274 -10.26 30.19 -12.27
C THR A 274 -9.79 31.35 -13.14
N LEU A 275 -9.86 31.17 -14.46
CA LEU A 275 -9.56 32.20 -15.45
C LEU A 275 -10.75 33.16 -15.58
N ARG A 276 -10.48 34.48 -15.62
CA ARG A 276 -11.50 35.52 -15.71
C ARG A 276 -11.15 36.59 -16.74
N ASN A 277 -12.17 37.20 -17.34
CA ASN A 277 -12.00 38.39 -18.18
C ASN A 277 -11.91 39.69 -17.35
N ALA A 278 -11.74 40.83 -18.02
CA ALA A 278 -11.63 42.13 -17.35
C ALA A 278 -12.90 42.55 -16.57
N ALA A 279 -14.06 42.00 -16.93
CA ALA A 279 -15.32 42.19 -16.21
C ALA A 279 -15.50 41.23 -15.02
N GLY A 280 -14.51 40.35 -14.75
CA GLY A 280 -14.56 39.34 -13.69
C GLY A 280 -15.38 38.09 -14.04
N THR A 281 -15.89 37.96 -15.26
CA THR A 281 -16.61 36.78 -15.72
C THR A 281 -15.66 35.59 -15.81
N GLN A 282 -16.08 34.44 -15.26
CA GLN A 282 -15.35 33.19 -15.38
C GLN A 282 -15.32 32.71 -16.85
N LEU A 283 -14.12 32.40 -17.33
CA LEU A 283 -13.85 31.88 -18.67
C LEU A 283 -13.54 30.38 -18.64
N ALA A 284 -12.86 29.92 -17.60
CA ALA A 284 -12.51 28.51 -17.37
C ALA A 284 -12.16 28.29 -15.89
N THR A 285 -12.29 27.07 -15.42
CA THR A 285 -11.86 26.66 -14.07
C THR A 285 -11.21 25.28 -14.16
N SER A 286 -10.14 25.09 -13.40
CA SER A 286 -9.52 23.78 -13.17
C SER A 286 -9.37 23.55 -11.68
N THR A 287 -9.50 22.30 -11.25
CA THR A 287 -8.99 21.86 -9.96
C THR A 287 -7.47 21.85 -10.01
N ILE A 288 -6.82 22.26 -8.94
CA ILE A 288 -5.38 22.17 -8.75
C ILE A 288 -5.08 20.75 -8.24
N SER A 289 -4.11 20.09 -8.85
CA SER A 289 -3.73 18.71 -8.51
C SER A 289 -3.24 18.61 -7.04
N PRO A 290 -3.20 17.39 -6.46
CA PRO A 290 -2.69 17.18 -5.10
C PRO A 290 -1.23 17.61 -4.89
N SER A 291 -0.44 17.73 -5.96
CA SER A 291 0.92 18.28 -5.93
C SER A 291 0.97 19.81 -5.99
N GLY A 292 -0.19 20.48 -6.04
CA GLY A 292 -0.31 21.92 -6.10
C GLY A 292 -0.21 22.51 -7.51
N VAL A 293 -0.06 21.71 -8.56
CA VAL A 293 0.10 22.19 -9.95
C VAL A 293 -1.24 22.32 -10.66
N TRP A 294 -1.38 23.37 -11.47
CA TRP A 294 -2.58 23.65 -12.26
C TRP A 294 -2.26 24.18 -13.66
N SER A 295 -3.25 24.04 -14.55
CA SER A 295 -3.20 24.56 -15.91
C SER A 295 -4.61 24.97 -16.35
N LEU A 296 -4.69 26.03 -17.15
CA LEU A 296 -5.92 26.64 -17.65
C LEU A 296 -5.79 26.92 -19.15
N PRO A 297 -6.86 26.78 -19.94
CA PRO A 297 -6.80 27.05 -21.38
C PRO A 297 -6.56 28.53 -21.66
N TYR A 298 -5.79 28.83 -22.70
CA TYR A 298 -5.65 30.20 -23.20
C TYR A 298 -6.98 30.72 -23.75
N LYS A 299 -7.32 31.94 -23.36
CA LYS A 299 -8.44 32.71 -23.90
C LYS A 299 -7.95 34.12 -24.15
N SER A 300 -8.16 34.63 -25.35
CA SER A 300 -7.72 35.97 -25.75
C SER A 300 -8.36 37.11 -24.93
N THR A 301 -9.53 36.83 -24.32
CA THR A 301 -10.24 37.76 -23.43
C THR A 301 -9.85 37.60 -21.95
N ALA A 302 -8.90 36.71 -21.63
CA ALA A 302 -8.45 36.51 -20.26
C ALA A 302 -7.71 37.74 -19.73
N TYR A 303 -7.96 38.05 -18.47
CA TYR A 303 -7.41 39.22 -17.78
C TYR A 303 -6.80 38.85 -16.44
N SER A 304 -7.44 37.96 -15.68
CA SER A 304 -6.94 37.51 -14.39
C SER A 304 -7.17 36.02 -14.10
N ILE A 305 -6.39 35.48 -13.17
CA ILE A 305 -6.52 34.13 -12.63
C ILE A 305 -6.80 34.26 -11.14
N LEU A 306 -7.88 33.65 -10.66
CA LEU A 306 -8.20 33.53 -9.24
C LEU A 306 -7.81 32.14 -8.75
N LEU A 307 -6.86 32.08 -7.81
CA LEU A 307 -6.52 30.87 -7.08
C LEU A 307 -7.27 30.88 -5.74
N LYS A 308 -8.00 29.80 -5.45
CA LYS A 308 -8.77 29.65 -4.22
C LYS A 308 -8.52 28.29 -3.60
N CYS A 309 -8.16 28.29 -2.33
CA CYS A 309 -8.06 27.09 -1.49
C CYS A 309 -8.92 27.28 -0.25
N GLU A 310 -9.99 26.50 -0.13
CA GLU A 310 -10.91 26.56 1.01
C GLU A 310 -11.34 27.98 1.41
N GLN A 311 -11.12 28.35 2.69
CA GLN A 311 -11.39 29.68 3.26
C GLN A 311 -10.12 30.55 3.32
N ALA A 312 -9.00 30.09 2.78
CA ALA A 312 -7.79 30.88 2.73
C ALA A 312 -7.98 32.13 1.84
N PRO A 313 -7.23 33.21 2.07
CA PRO A 313 -7.27 34.39 1.21
C PRO A 313 -7.02 34.01 -0.26
N ALA A 314 -7.95 34.38 -1.14
CA ALA A 314 -7.80 34.07 -2.56
C ALA A 314 -6.73 34.96 -3.21
N ILE A 315 -5.94 34.38 -4.10
CA ILE A 315 -4.88 35.09 -4.84
C ILE A 315 -5.42 35.46 -6.22
N THR A 316 -5.37 36.73 -6.59
CA THR A 316 -5.74 37.19 -7.94
C THR A 316 -4.50 37.65 -8.68
N LEU A 317 -4.25 37.06 -9.84
CA LEU A 317 -3.09 37.30 -10.68
C LEU A 317 -3.54 37.95 -11.98
N LEU A 318 -2.79 38.94 -12.50
CA LEU A 318 -3.03 39.42 -13.85
C LEU A 318 -2.38 38.46 -14.86
N VAL A 319 -3.06 38.19 -15.96
CA VAL A 319 -2.59 37.24 -16.98
C VAL A 319 -1.23 37.65 -17.56
N GLY A 320 -0.96 38.95 -17.72
CA GLY A 320 0.33 39.45 -18.20
C GLY A 320 1.52 39.17 -17.26
N SER A 321 1.26 38.95 -15.96
CA SER A 321 2.26 38.51 -14.97
C SER A 321 2.37 36.99 -14.84
N ALA A 322 1.53 36.23 -15.56
CA ALA A 322 1.50 34.76 -15.56
C ALA A 322 2.07 34.13 -16.83
N ASN A 323 2.81 34.91 -17.64
CA ASN A 323 3.57 34.39 -18.78
C ASN A 323 4.83 33.69 -18.24
N GLY A 324 4.69 32.40 -17.95
CA GLY A 324 5.74 31.57 -17.34
C GLY A 324 5.26 30.90 -16.07
N PHE A 325 5.80 29.71 -15.78
CA PHE A 325 5.43 28.96 -14.60
C PHE A 325 5.90 29.67 -13.33
N THR A 326 4.98 29.95 -12.40
CA THR A 326 5.27 30.60 -11.12
C THR A 326 4.63 29.82 -9.97
N THR A 327 5.38 29.63 -8.89
CA THR A 327 4.87 29.09 -7.63
C THR A 327 4.27 30.22 -6.80
N PHE A 328 3.01 30.05 -6.40
CA PHE A 328 2.30 30.98 -5.55
C PHE A 328 2.12 30.41 -4.15
N THR A 329 2.39 31.25 -3.16
CA THR A 329 2.29 30.89 -1.75
C THR A 329 1.10 31.59 -1.11
N ILE A 330 0.26 30.84 -0.41
CA ILE A 330 -0.82 31.40 0.41
C ILE A 330 -0.21 31.91 1.72
N ALA A 331 -0.19 33.23 1.89
CA ALA A 331 0.35 33.86 3.09
C ALA A 331 -0.55 33.61 4.30
N GLY A 332 0.06 33.35 5.47
CA GLY A 332 -0.67 33.17 6.72
C GLY A 332 -1.42 31.84 6.83
N SER A 333 -1.09 30.86 5.97
CA SER A 333 -1.62 29.50 6.04
C SER A 333 -0.48 28.49 6.05
N ALA A 334 -0.51 27.57 7.01
CA ALA A 334 0.36 26.41 7.10
C ALA A 334 -0.45 25.24 7.67
N PRO A 335 -0.05 23.98 7.47
CA PRO A 335 -0.67 22.86 8.16
C PRO A 335 -0.64 23.05 9.68
N PRO A 336 -1.72 22.66 10.38
CA PRO A 336 -1.69 22.60 11.84
C PRO A 336 -0.69 21.53 12.32
N THR A 337 -0.26 21.65 13.56
CA THR A 337 0.63 20.69 14.23
C THR A 337 -0.13 19.97 15.34
N ILE A 338 0.13 18.68 15.52
CA ILE A 338 -0.37 17.90 16.67
C ILE A 338 0.80 17.66 17.63
N ASP A 339 0.56 17.83 18.93
CA ASP A 339 1.56 17.62 19.97
C ASP A 339 1.75 16.11 20.21
N PRO A 340 2.98 15.57 20.02
CA PRO A 340 3.28 14.15 20.25
C PRO A 340 3.18 13.73 21.72
N ASP A 341 3.28 14.69 22.64
CA ASP A 341 3.41 14.43 24.05
C ASP A 341 2.20 13.62 24.54
N PRO A 342 2.39 12.38 25.02
CA PRO A 342 1.30 11.52 25.45
C PRO A 342 0.56 12.06 26.68
N THR A 343 1.07 13.10 27.34
CA THR A 343 0.37 13.81 28.42
C THR A 343 -0.62 14.86 27.90
N LYS A 344 -0.47 15.30 26.64
CA LYS A 344 -1.35 16.30 26.01
C LYS A 344 -2.27 15.66 24.97
N SER A 345 -1.75 14.72 24.18
CA SER A 345 -2.51 13.88 23.26
C SER A 345 -2.64 12.48 23.86
N THR A 346 -3.77 12.21 24.52
CA THR A 346 -3.94 11.07 25.42
C THR A 346 -4.91 10.02 24.87
N ALA A 347 -4.66 8.75 25.20
CA ALA A 347 -5.62 7.66 25.04
C ALA A 347 -5.76 6.93 26.39
N THR A 348 -6.91 7.10 27.04
CA THR A 348 -7.14 6.66 28.43
C THR A 348 -8.37 5.79 28.58
N ALA A 349 -8.32 4.77 29.44
CA ALA A 349 -9.46 3.92 29.77
C ALA A 349 -9.64 3.85 31.30
N VAL A 350 -10.87 3.56 31.76
CA VAL A 350 -11.15 3.32 33.18
C VAL A 350 -11.05 1.82 33.44
N ILE A 351 -10.00 1.39 34.14
CA ILE A 351 -9.74 -0.01 34.49
C ILE A 351 -9.77 -0.13 36.01
N GLY A 352 -10.69 -0.97 36.53
CA GLY A 352 -10.86 -1.12 37.98
C GLY A 352 -11.19 0.19 38.71
N GLY A 353 -11.89 1.11 38.05
CA GLY A 353 -12.23 2.45 38.59
C GLY A 353 -11.10 3.48 38.49
N LYS A 354 -9.93 3.14 37.92
CA LYS A 354 -8.80 4.05 37.72
C LYS A 354 -8.61 4.41 36.26
N VAL A 355 -8.44 5.70 35.97
CA VAL A 355 -8.03 6.20 34.65
C VAL A 355 -6.59 5.77 34.39
N THR A 356 -6.38 5.01 33.32
CA THR A 356 -5.10 4.42 32.92
C THR A 356 -4.81 4.79 31.48
N SER A 357 -3.57 5.19 31.18
CA SER A 357 -3.12 5.37 29.79
C SER A 357 -3.00 4.00 29.13
N VAL A 358 -3.74 3.77 28.05
CA VAL A 358 -3.82 2.46 27.37
C VAL A 358 -3.33 2.50 25.93
N GLY A 359 -3.03 3.68 25.43
CA GLY A 359 -2.51 3.87 24.09
C GLY A 359 -1.69 5.14 23.97
N LYS A 360 -1.21 5.38 22.74
CA LYS A 360 -0.38 6.54 22.41
C LYS A 360 -0.71 7.06 21.04
N ILE A 361 -0.48 8.36 20.87
CA ILE A 361 -0.36 8.94 19.54
C ILE A 361 0.97 8.49 18.94
N GLN A 362 0.94 8.10 17.68
CA GLN A 362 2.15 7.77 16.93
C GLN A 362 2.48 8.92 16.00
N GLU A 363 3.72 9.39 16.10
CA GLU A 363 4.25 10.37 15.17
C GLU A 363 4.54 9.76 13.81
N PRO A 364 4.41 10.55 12.73
CA PRO A 364 4.96 10.19 11.45
C PRO A 364 6.47 9.99 11.59
N PHE A 365 6.98 9.05 10.82
CA PHE A 365 8.41 8.85 10.71
C PHE A 365 9.01 10.11 10.08
N SER A 366 10.05 10.65 10.72
CA SER A 366 10.82 11.82 10.27
C SER A 366 12.30 11.51 10.40
N GLY A 367 12.69 10.34 9.87
CA GLY A 367 14.04 9.80 10.00
C GLY A 367 15.07 10.45 9.09
N GLY A 368 14.64 11.39 8.23
CA GLY A 368 15.48 11.92 7.16
C GLY A 368 15.69 10.88 6.06
N PHE A 369 14.72 9.98 5.86
CA PHE A 369 14.77 9.01 4.78
C PHE A 369 14.43 9.69 3.45
N ALA A 370 14.96 9.15 2.34
CA ALA A 370 14.60 9.60 1.00
C ALA A 370 13.07 9.57 0.79
N SER A 371 12.37 8.57 1.34
CA SER A 371 10.91 8.50 1.29
C SER A 371 10.20 9.65 2.03
N ASP A 372 10.81 10.26 3.06
CA ASP A 372 10.22 11.38 3.82
C ASP A 372 10.04 12.62 2.92
N THR A 373 10.79 12.69 1.81
CA THR A 373 10.63 13.74 0.78
C THR A 373 9.39 13.55 -0.08
N VAL A 374 8.75 12.37 -0.06
CA VAL A 374 7.55 12.06 -0.85
C VAL A 374 6.31 12.52 -0.09
N PRO A 375 5.65 13.62 -0.53
CA PRO A 375 4.52 14.19 0.21
C PRO A 375 3.23 13.37 0.06
N ALA A 376 3.13 12.54 -0.98
CA ALA A 376 1.97 11.69 -1.23
C ALA A 376 1.93 10.50 -0.26
N SER A 377 0.87 10.40 0.53
CA SER A 377 0.68 9.27 1.47
C SER A 377 0.35 7.96 0.76
N ASP A 378 -0.12 8.04 -0.48
CA ASP A 378 -0.46 6.91 -1.36
C ASP A 378 0.68 6.48 -2.29
N ALA A 379 1.85 7.10 -2.17
CA ALA A 379 3.06 6.70 -2.91
C ALA A 379 3.51 5.26 -2.61
N PHE A 380 3.22 4.76 -1.41
CA PHE A 380 3.58 3.41 -0.97
C PHE A 380 2.33 2.59 -0.74
N LEU A 381 2.36 1.32 -1.11
CA LEU A 381 1.24 0.37 -1.04
C LEU A 381 -0.08 0.82 -1.73
N ALA A 382 -0.12 1.93 -2.46
CA ALA A 382 -1.33 2.38 -3.17
C ALA A 382 -1.02 2.97 -4.55
N GLU A 383 0.19 2.79 -5.07
CA GLU A 383 0.57 3.40 -6.34
C GLU A 383 -0.15 2.74 -7.54
N GLN A 384 -0.47 1.44 -7.46
CA GLN A 384 -1.38 0.79 -8.43
C GLN A 384 -2.78 1.38 -8.40
N GLY A 385 -3.14 2.10 -7.34
CA GLY A 385 -4.45 2.68 -7.16
C GLY A 385 -4.83 2.94 -5.73
N LEU A 386 -5.60 4.01 -5.54
CA LEU A 386 -6.16 4.36 -4.24
C LEU A 386 -7.66 4.02 -4.22
N ASP A 387 -7.98 2.84 -3.71
CA ASP A 387 -9.37 2.45 -3.42
C ASP A 387 -9.99 3.33 -2.33
N SER A 388 -11.32 3.38 -2.31
CA SER A 388 -12.13 4.03 -1.27
C SER A 388 -12.88 2.97 -0.43
N ALA A 389 -13.55 3.41 0.64
CA ALA A 389 -14.44 2.54 1.41
C ALA A 389 -15.52 1.89 0.53
N VAL A 390 -16.07 2.64 -0.42
CA VAL A 390 -17.07 2.12 -1.38
C VAL A 390 -16.44 1.04 -2.25
N SER A 391 -15.26 1.30 -2.82
CA SER A 391 -14.56 0.32 -3.67
C SER A 391 -14.22 -0.96 -2.92
N ALA A 392 -13.70 -0.88 -1.70
CA ALA A 392 -13.43 -2.06 -0.86
C ALA A 392 -14.69 -2.86 -0.56
N CYS A 393 -15.79 -2.19 -0.21
CA CYS A 393 -17.05 -2.89 0.03
C CYS A 393 -17.58 -3.55 -1.26
N GLN A 394 -17.53 -2.88 -2.40
CA GLN A 394 -17.97 -3.45 -3.69
C GLN A 394 -17.12 -4.66 -4.07
N TYR A 395 -15.82 -4.61 -3.81
CA TYR A 395 -14.92 -5.76 -3.99
C TYR A 395 -15.32 -6.93 -3.08
N TYR A 396 -15.58 -6.69 -1.80
CA TYR A 396 -16.04 -7.73 -0.88
C TYR A 396 -17.42 -8.29 -1.22
N VAL A 397 -18.33 -7.48 -1.77
CA VAL A 397 -19.57 -7.99 -2.34
C VAL A 397 -19.26 -8.90 -3.54
N ALA A 398 -18.37 -8.47 -4.44
CA ALA A 398 -18.02 -9.23 -5.65
C ALA A 398 -17.40 -10.61 -5.35
N ILE A 399 -16.63 -10.77 -4.27
CA ILE A 399 -16.09 -12.07 -3.84
C ILE A 399 -17.01 -12.86 -2.89
N GLY A 400 -18.13 -12.27 -2.46
CA GLY A 400 -19.10 -12.90 -1.57
C GLY A 400 -18.71 -12.85 -0.08
N ALA A 401 -17.92 -11.88 0.35
CA ALA A 401 -17.57 -11.67 1.77
C ALA A 401 -18.55 -10.75 2.52
N VAL A 402 -19.24 -9.87 1.78
CA VAL A 402 -20.21 -8.90 2.31
C VAL A 402 -21.51 -8.99 1.51
N GLN A 403 -22.66 -8.92 2.18
CA GLN A 403 -23.95 -9.01 1.51
C GLN A 403 -24.27 -7.78 0.65
N ARG A 404 -24.02 -6.58 1.17
CA ARG A 404 -24.28 -5.30 0.48
C ARG A 404 -23.50 -4.13 1.11
N CYS A 405 -23.46 -3.02 0.39
CA CYS A 405 -22.78 -1.78 0.80
C CYS A 405 -23.77 -0.66 1.08
N ASN A 406 -23.50 0.15 2.11
CA ASN A 406 -24.09 1.47 2.24
C ASN A 406 -23.41 2.46 1.28
N SER A 407 -24.01 3.64 1.09
CA SER A 407 -23.48 4.67 0.18
C SER A 407 -22.13 5.25 0.61
N ASP A 408 -21.79 5.17 1.90
CA ASP A 408 -20.51 5.60 2.45
C ASP A 408 -19.43 4.49 2.39
N GLY A 409 -19.77 3.31 1.87
CA GLY A 409 -18.88 2.15 1.79
C GLY A 409 -18.83 1.30 3.06
N SER A 410 -19.59 1.64 4.10
CA SER A 410 -19.74 0.74 5.25
C SER A 410 -20.50 -0.54 4.86
N PHE A 411 -20.13 -1.67 5.47
CA PHE A 411 -20.79 -2.95 5.23
C PHE A 411 -22.21 -2.94 5.78
N ALA A 412 -23.15 -3.57 5.06
CA ALA A 412 -24.50 -3.73 5.54
C ALA A 412 -25.03 -5.15 5.30
N GLY A 413 -25.89 -5.63 6.19
CA GLY A 413 -26.38 -7.01 6.18
C GLY A 413 -25.36 -7.98 6.78
N SER A 414 -25.34 -9.22 6.29
CA SER A 414 -24.37 -10.23 6.74
C SER A 414 -22.95 -9.95 6.22
N VAL A 415 -21.97 -10.21 7.07
CA VAL A 415 -20.53 -10.07 6.79
C VAL A 415 -19.84 -11.30 7.35
N ILE A 416 -18.92 -11.91 6.60
CA ILE A 416 -18.16 -13.07 7.11
C ILE A 416 -17.11 -12.64 8.14
N GLY A 417 -16.93 -13.43 9.20
CA GLY A 417 -15.77 -13.30 10.09
C GLY A 417 -14.58 -14.13 9.62
N PHE A 418 -13.44 -13.99 10.29
CA PHE A 418 -12.22 -14.75 9.96
C PHE A 418 -12.44 -16.26 10.06
N GLU A 419 -13.12 -16.72 11.12
CA GLU A 419 -13.45 -18.13 11.30
C GLU A 419 -14.46 -18.66 10.27
N ASP A 420 -15.36 -17.82 9.76
CA ASP A 420 -16.23 -18.20 8.65
C ASP A 420 -15.43 -18.44 7.38
N TRP A 421 -14.50 -17.52 7.08
CA TRP A 421 -13.59 -17.68 5.96
C TRP A 421 -12.75 -18.97 6.11
N LYS A 422 -12.16 -19.23 7.28
CA LYS A 422 -11.37 -20.45 7.53
C LYS A 422 -12.17 -21.73 7.29
N ARG A 423 -13.44 -21.76 7.72
CA ARG A 423 -14.37 -22.86 7.42
C ARG A 423 -14.63 -23.00 5.93
N GLN A 424 -14.91 -21.89 5.24
CA GLN A 424 -15.21 -21.89 3.81
C GLN A 424 -14.04 -22.42 2.97
N VAL A 425 -12.81 -22.03 3.30
CA VAL A 425 -11.60 -22.49 2.58
C VAL A 425 -10.98 -23.77 3.15
N GLN A 426 -11.57 -24.33 4.21
CA GLN A 426 -11.10 -25.53 4.90
C GLN A 426 -9.62 -25.41 5.30
N ILE A 427 -9.25 -24.39 6.08
CA ILE A 427 -7.89 -24.24 6.64
C ILE A 427 -7.88 -24.47 8.16
N ASP A 428 -6.70 -24.73 8.71
CA ASP A 428 -6.45 -25.07 10.12
C ASP A 428 -7.30 -26.26 10.58
N ASP A 429 -8.09 -26.11 11.65
CA ASP A 429 -8.93 -27.15 12.25
C ASP A 429 -10.03 -27.65 11.30
N HIS A 430 -10.22 -26.98 10.16
CA HIS A 430 -11.18 -27.37 9.13
C HIS A 430 -10.53 -28.09 7.94
N ALA A 431 -9.21 -28.22 7.92
CA ALA A 431 -8.49 -28.81 6.80
C ALA A 431 -8.58 -30.34 6.81
N SER A 432 -8.77 -30.93 5.63
CA SER A 432 -8.65 -32.38 5.43
C SER A 432 -7.25 -32.81 4.96
N THR A 433 -6.34 -31.85 4.80
CA THR A 433 -4.96 -32.04 4.38
C THR A 433 -4.02 -31.22 5.28
N THR A 434 -2.72 -31.42 5.14
CA THR A 434 -1.72 -30.74 5.94
C THR A 434 -1.74 -29.22 5.68
N VAL A 435 -1.89 -28.46 6.76
CA VAL A 435 -1.65 -27.02 6.77
C VAL A 435 -0.18 -26.79 7.09
N TYR A 436 0.51 -26.03 6.26
CA TYR A 436 1.89 -25.64 6.49
C TYR A 436 1.92 -24.25 7.09
N SER A 437 2.83 -24.02 8.04
CA SER A 437 2.98 -22.73 8.70
C SER A 437 4.43 -22.35 8.93
N ALA A 438 4.69 -21.05 9.01
CA ALA A 438 5.99 -20.48 9.31
C ALA A 438 5.84 -19.16 10.09
N VAL A 439 6.77 -18.89 10.99
CA VAL A 439 6.89 -17.66 11.77
C VAL A 439 8.21 -16.98 11.48
N TYR A 440 8.17 -15.78 10.93
CA TYR A 440 9.36 -15.03 10.54
C TYR A 440 9.11 -13.54 10.56
N ILE A 441 10.17 -12.74 10.61
CA ILE A 441 10.07 -11.30 10.37
C ILE A 441 10.42 -11.06 8.91
N ASN A 442 9.50 -10.48 8.13
CA ASN A 442 9.81 -10.10 6.77
C ASN A 442 10.55 -8.77 6.76
N LYS A 443 11.88 -8.85 6.78
CA LYS A 443 12.74 -7.67 6.88
C LYS A 443 12.72 -6.87 5.57
N ALA A 444 12.59 -7.51 4.42
CA ALA A 444 12.63 -6.80 3.14
C ALA A 444 11.34 -6.03 2.84
N ASP A 445 10.18 -6.53 3.27
CA ASP A 445 8.85 -5.98 2.95
C ASP A 445 8.35 -5.03 4.06
N LEU A 446 7.45 -5.44 4.97
CA LEU A 446 6.79 -4.55 5.95
C LEU A 446 7.51 -4.47 7.31
N ASN A 447 8.58 -5.24 7.53
CA ASN A 447 9.22 -5.41 8.84
C ASN A 447 8.21 -5.76 9.96
N LEU A 448 7.26 -6.64 9.64
CA LEU A 448 6.30 -7.20 10.59
C LEU A 448 6.69 -8.64 10.92
N THR A 449 6.41 -9.06 12.15
CA THR A 449 6.42 -10.48 12.50
C THR A 449 5.21 -11.12 11.84
N ARG A 450 5.42 -12.19 11.10
CA ARG A 450 4.41 -12.88 10.30
C ARG A 450 4.25 -14.29 10.80
N VAL A 451 3.03 -14.66 11.16
CA VAL A 451 2.62 -16.05 11.36
C VAL A 451 1.80 -16.44 10.14
N HIS A 452 2.41 -17.20 9.25
CA HIS A 452 1.82 -17.59 7.97
C HIS A 452 1.26 -19.00 8.04
N HIS A 453 0.11 -19.21 7.42
CA HIS A 453 -0.55 -20.50 7.26
C HIS A 453 -0.94 -20.67 5.80
N SER A 454 -0.79 -21.87 5.23
CA SER A 454 -1.30 -22.18 3.90
C SER A 454 -1.68 -23.65 3.77
N VAL A 455 -2.74 -23.89 3.01
CA VAL A 455 -3.25 -25.20 2.63
C VAL A 455 -3.52 -25.23 1.13
N SER A 456 -3.23 -26.34 0.47
CA SER A 456 -3.55 -26.55 -0.94
C SER A 456 -4.24 -27.89 -1.13
N TYR A 457 -5.34 -27.85 -1.88
CA TYR A 457 -6.12 -29.00 -2.32
C TYR A 457 -5.87 -29.32 -3.80
N GLY A 458 -4.84 -28.70 -4.39
CA GLY A 458 -4.50 -28.81 -5.80
C GLY A 458 -4.55 -27.46 -6.53
N PRO A 459 -4.51 -27.49 -7.88
CA PRO A 459 -4.29 -26.29 -8.70
C PRO A 459 -5.48 -25.34 -8.80
N THR A 460 -6.61 -25.65 -8.15
CA THR A 460 -7.85 -24.85 -8.21
C THR A 460 -8.35 -24.42 -6.83
N ALA A 461 -7.66 -24.80 -5.76
CA ALA A 461 -8.11 -24.56 -4.39
C ALA A 461 -6.89 -24.49 -3.46
N THR A 462 -6.39 -23.27 -3.25
CA THR A 462 -5.30 -23.00 -2.30
C THR A 462 -5.69 -21.78 -1.49
N ALA A 463 -5.53 -21.86 -0.17
CA ALA A 463 -5.79 -20.75 0.72
C ALA A 463 -4.58 -20.49 1.60
N ALA A 464 -4.38 -19.24 1.96
CA ALA A 464 -3.36 -18.85 2.89
C ALA A 464 -3.77 -17.61 3.66
N TYR A 465 -3.27 -17.46 4.87
CA TYR A 465 -3.37 -16.20 5.59
C TYR A 465 -2.08 -15.93 6.33
N VAL A 466 -1.84 -14.65 6.59
CA VAL A 466 -0.74 -14.18 7.40
C VAL A 466 -1.29 -13.25 8.47
N CYS A 467 -1.07 -13.62 9.73
CA CYS A 467 -1.31 -12.72 10.84
C CYS A 467 -0.05 -11.89 11.06
N ASN A 468 -0.20 -10.58 10.93
CA ASN A 468 0.86 -9.60 11.10
C ASN A 468 0.83 -9.08 12.53
N TYR A 469 1.98 -9.17 13.18
CA TYR A 469 2.23 -8.67 14.52
C TYR A 469 3.30 -7.58 14.44
N LEU A 470 3.44 -6.80 15.52
CA LEU A 470 4.54 -5.84 15.59
C LEU A 470 5.87 -6.56 15.35
N GLY A 471 6.66 -6.00 14.43
CA GLY A 471 8.00 -6.50 14.14
C GLY A 471 9.05 -5.91 15.07
N TYR A 472 10.30 -6.29 14.80
CA TYR A 472 11.45 -5.81 15.53
C TYR A 472 11.64 -4.30 15.35
N ASN A 473 11.55 -3.55 16.45
CA ASN A 473 12.00 -2.16 16.52
C ASN A 473 13.53 -2.15 16.54
N ILE A 474 14.14 -1.68 15.46
CA ILE A 474 15.55 -1.30 15.46
C ILE A 474 15.64 -0.01 16.30
N GLY A 475 15.82 -0.14 17.62
CA GLY A 475 16.20 0.98 18.49
C GLY A 475 15.38 1.23 19.78
N SER A 476 14.35 0.44 20.13
CA SER A 476 13.64 0.71 21.40
C SER A 476 13.15 -0.56 22.10
N THR A 477 13.72 -0.86 23.26
CA THR A 477 13.32 -1.93 24.19
C THR A 477 12.04 -1.58 24.98
N THR A 478 11.33 -0.52 24.61
CA THR A 478 10.03 -0.19 25.18
C THR A 478 9.10 0.34 24.09
N LEU A 479 7.81 0.04 24.17
CA LEU A 479 6.74 0.72 23.41
C LEU A 479 6.70 2.27 23.67
N ASN A 480 7.73 2.84 24.31
CA ASN A 480 7.78 4.21 24.83
C ASN A 480 8.69 5.17 24.06
N SER A 481 9.45 4.78 23.03
CA SER A 481 10.40 5.71 22.40
C SER A 481 10.32 5.81 20.87
N LEU A 482 9.12 5.71 20.30
CA LEU A 482 8.90 6.33 18.99
C LEU A 482 8.83 7.85 19.20
N VAL A 483 9.98 8.49 18.98
CA VAL A 483 10.26 9.94 18.86
C VAL A 483 10.93 10.64 20.06
N SER A 484 12.27 10.71 19.98
CA SER A 484 13.03 11.93 20.27
C SER A 484 13.90 12.26 19.04
N PRO A 485 13.95 13.52 18.55
CA PRO A 485 14.85 13.94 17.48
C PRO A 485 16.35 13.76 17.79
N SER A 486 16.71 13.51 19.05
CA SER A 486 18.08 13.15 19.43
C SER A 486 18.43 11.66 19.21
N ASP A 487 17.44 10.81 18.91
CA ASP A 487 17.62 9.38 18.62
C ASP A 487 17.71 9.10 17.11
N VAL A 488 17.83 10.13 16.27
CA VAL A 488 18.15 9.96 14.85
C VAL A 488 19.53 9.33 14.67
N THR A 489 20.42 9.41 15.67
CA THR A 489 21.66 8.61 15.71
C THR A 489 21.45 7.15 16.13
N ASN A 490 20.26 6.71 16.55
CA ASN A 490 19.98 5.33 16.97
C ASN A 490 19.03 4.57 16.02
N PHE A 491 18.50 5.25 15.00
CA PHE A 491 18.13 4.62 13.72
C PHE A 491 19.34 4.60 12.74
N LEU A 492 20.33 5.49 12.97
CA LEU A 492 21.52 5.72 12.13
C LEU A 492 22.87 5.34 12.75
N ALA A 493 22.90 4.59 13.84
CA ALA A 493 24.12 3.95 14.30
C ALA A 493 23.81 2.47 14.55
N PRO A 494 24.49 1.52 13.87
CA PRO A 494 24.95 0.37 14.62
C PRO A 494 25.65 0.92 15.86
N ASP A 495 25.66 0.22 16.98
CA ASP A 495 26.75 0.45 17.91
C ASP A 495 28.05 0.14 17.15
N LEU A 496 28.58 1.15 16.46
CA LEU A 496 29.73 1.15 15.57
C LEU A 496 31.03 1.24 16.38
N ASN A 497 30.94 1.08 17.69
CA ASN A 497 32.11 0.96 18.56
C ASN A 497 32.30 -0.41 19.19
N ASP A 498 31.53 -1.43 18.82
CA ASP A 498 32.00 -2.81 18.95
C ASP A 498 32.43 -3.36 17.59
N GLN A 499 33.63 -2.93 17.19
CA GLN A 499 34.41 -3.62 16.18
C GLN A 499 34.51 -5.09 16.60
N THR A 500 33.70 -5.98 16.00
CA THR A 500 34.15 -7.28 15.44
C THR A 500 33.03 -8.22 14.97
N THR A 501 31.74 -8.04 15.29
CA THR A 501 30.74 -9.09 14.94
C THR A 501 29.32 -8.57 14.64
N LEU A 502 29.12 -8.02 13.44
CA LEU A 502 27.78 -7.73 12.89
C LEU A 502 27.59 -8.26 11.46
N VAL A 503 27.97 -9.51 11.27
CA VAL A 503 27.05 -10.48 10.67
C VAL A 503 26.19 -10.95 11.85
N ASP A 504 24.90 -10.62 11.90
CA ASP A 504 23.96 -11.21 12.87
C ASP A 504 24.34 -11.04 14.39
N PRO A 505 24.12 -9.88 15.05
CA PRO A 505 24.44 -9.74 16.48
C PRO A 505 23.54 -10.60 17.37
N PRO A 506 24.06 -11.12 18.49
CA PRO A 506 23.25 -11.72 19.57
C PRO A 506 22.06 -10.88 20.03
N ILE A 507 22.11 -9.55 19.91
CA ILE A 507 21.07 -8.61 20.37
C ILE A 507 19.88 -8.51 19.39
N ALA A 508 20.12 -8.39 18.07
CA ALA A 508 19.05 -8.51 17.08
C ALA A 508 18.45 -9.93 17.05
N ASN A 509 19.27 -10.93 17.39
CA ASN A 509 18.88 -12.34 17.45
C ASN A 509 18.01 -12.67 18.69
N ALA A 510 18.26 -12.03 19.83
CA ALA A 510 17.44 -12.18 21.04
C ALA A 510 16.06 -11.52 20.84
N ALA A 511 16.04 -10.30 20.32
CA ALA A 511 14.80 -9.58 20.10
C ALA A 511 13.97 -10.15 18.94
N ALA A 512 14.58 -10.60 17.84
CA ALA A 512 13.85 -11.39 16.83
C ALA A 512 13.24 -12.68 17.44
N GLY A 513 13.91 -13.26 18.45
CA GLY A 513 13.37 -14.35 19.25
C GLY A 513 12.16 -13.95 20.08
N ASP A 514 12.18 -12.80 20.74
CA ASP A 514 11.06 -12.27 21.54
C ASP A 514 9.87 -11.84 20.67
N TYR A 515 10.09 -11.14 19.55
CA TYR A 515 9.00 -10.77 18.62
C TYR A 515 8.41 -12.00 17.91
N ALA A 516 9.24 -12.95 17.48
CA ALA A 516 8.74 -14.21 16.93
C ALA A 516 7.97 -15.03 17.99
N LYS A 517 8.36 -14.95 19.27
CA LYS A 517 7.63 -15.54 20.40
C LYS A 517 6.30 -14.85 20.62
N ASP A 518 6.27 -13.53 20.62
CA ASP A 518 5.05 -12.75 20.83
C ASP A 518 4.05 -13.04 19.71
N GLY A 519 4.49 -13.03 18.45
CA GLY A 519 3.68 -13.45 17.30
C GLY A 519 3.20 -14.91 17.43
N ALA A 520 4.10 -15.84 17.76
CA ALA A 520 3.72 -17.24 18.00
C ALA A 520 2.76 -17.42 19.18
N SER A 521 2.77 -16.49 20.15
CA SER A 521 1.85 -16.46 21.29
C SER A 521 0.57 -15.67 21.05
N GLY A 522 0.42 -15.05 19.88
CA GLY A 522 -0.76 -14.28 19.49
C GLY A 522 -0.87 -12.87 20.09
N LYS A 523 0.21 -12.32 20.66
CA LYS A 523 0.25 -10.96 21.24
C LYS A 523 0.61 -9.92 20.21
N ASP A 524 0.15 -8.68 20.39
CA ASP A 524 0.42 -7.55 19.49
C ASP A 524 -0.08 -7.77 18.05
N LEU A 525 -1.19 -8.50 17.90
CA LEU A 525 -1.81 -8.76 16.60
C LEU A 525 -2.32 -7.46 15.97
N VAL A 526 -1.81 -7.10 14.79
CA VAL A 526 -2.25 -5.91 14.04
C VAL A 526 -3.44 -6.26 13.14
N ALA A 527 -3.28 -7.26 12.29
CA ALA A 527 -4.32 -7.74 11.38
C ALA A 527 -3.90 -9.08 10.76
N CYS A 528 -4.86 -9.90 10.34
CA CYS A 528 -4.62 -11.05 9.49
C CYS A 528 -5.06 -10.74 8.05
N VAL A 529 -4.15 -10.87 7.10
CA VAL A 529 -4.43 -10.75 5.66
C VAL A 529 -4.57 -12.15 5.10
N ALA A 530 -5.69 -12.42 4.44
CA ALA A 530 -6.03 -13.71 3.86
C ALA A 530 -6.11 -13.63 2.34
N MET A 531 -5.68 -14.72 1.70
CA MET A 531 -5.73 -14.91 0.27
C MET A 531 -6.32 -16.29 -0.05
N GLN A 532 -7.13 -16.34 -1.11
CA GLN A 532 -7.60 -17.61 -1.65
C GLN A 532 -7.44 -17.61 -3.16
N TRP A 533 -6.94 -18.71 -3.69
CA TRP A 533 -6.97 -19.10 -5.08
C TRP A 533 -8.06 -20.15 -5.23
N GLY A 534 -9.18 -19.78 -5.84
CA GLY A 534 -10.36 -20.65 -5.86
C GLY A 534 -11.38 -20.26 -6.93
N THR A 535 -12.22 -21.24 -7.31
CA THR A 535 -13.39 -21.00 -8.15
C THR A 535 -14.57 -20.52 -7.31
N HIS A 536 -15.24 -19.46 -7.76
CA HIS A 536 -16.48 -18.98 -7.14
C HIS A 536 -17.67 -19.37 -8.04
N PRO A 537 -18.71 -20.09 -7.55
CA PRO A 537 -19.77 -20.65 -8.41
C PRO A 537 -20.45 -19.67 -9.38
N ASN A 538 -20.57 -18.40 -8.97
CA ASN A 538 -21.25 -17.36 -9.72
C ASN A 538 -20.29 -16.43 -10.50
N VAL A 539 -18.98 -16.53 -10.29
CA VAL A 539 -17.98 -15.69 -10.98
C VAL A 539 -17.29 -16.54 -12.05
N ASN A 540 -17.13 -16.00 -13.26
CA ASN A 540 -16.45 -16.69 -14.37
C ASN A 540 -17.05 -18.08 -14.65
N GLY A 541 -18.38 -18.22 -14.47
CA GLY A 541 -19.10 -19.48 -14.63
C GLY A 541 -18.69 -20.59 -13.66
N GLY A 542 -17.97 -20.28 -12.57
CA GLY A 542 -17.56 -21.25 -11.55
C GLY A 542 -16.43 -22.18 -11.97
N THR A 543 -15.71 -21.87 -13.04
CA THR A 543 -14.70 -22.77 -13.62
C THR A 543 -13.27 -22.26 -13.54
N THR A 544 -13.09 -20.93 -13.50
CA THR A 544 -11.76 -20.31 -13.53
C THR A 544 -11.39 -19.84 -12.12
N PRO A 545 -10.34 -20.42 -11.49
CA PRO A 545 -9.87 -19.93 -10.21
C PRO A 545 -9.16 -18.58 -10.37
N PHE A 546 -9.25 -17.74 -9.33
CA PHE A 546 -8.53 -16.47 -9.24
C PHE A 546 -8.14 -16.18 -7.80
N THR A 547 -7.20 -15.24 -7.62
CA THR A 547 -6.77 -14.78 -6.30
C THR A 547 -7.70 -13.69 -5.78
N SER A 548 -8.24 -13.86 -4.57
CA SER A 548 -8.94 -12.79 -3.83
C SER A 548 -8.28 -12.52 -2.48
N PHE A 549 -8.51 -11.31 -1.96
CA PHE A 549 -7.91 -10.75 -0.74
C PHE A 549 -8.99 -10.47 0.30
N LEU A 550 -8.70 -10.74 1.56
CA LEU A 550 -9.51 -10.33 2.71
C LEU A 550 -8.60 -9.85 3.83
N ILE A 551 -9.09 -8.92 4.65
CA ILE A 551 -8.38 -8.44 5.83
C ILE A 551 -9.29 -8.63 7.03
N PHE A 552 -8.74 -9.20 8.09
CA PHE A 552 -9.41 -9.38 9.36
C PHE A 552 -8.66 -8.63 10.46
N GLY A 553 -9.40 -7.87 11.26
CA GLY A 553 -8.85 -7.20 12.43
C GLY A 553 -8.49 -8.19 13.54
N PRO A 554 -7.90 -7.71 14.65
CA PRO A 554 -7.54 -8.58 15.76
C PRO A 554 -8.75 -9.24 16.44
N SER A 555 -9.94 -8.63 16.32
CA SER A 555 -11.22 -9.23 16.73
C SER A 555 -11.69 -10.36 15.82
N GLY A 556 -11.09 -10.53 14.63
CA GLY A 556 -11.55 -11.45 13.60
C GLY A 556 -12.66 -10.89 12.71
N GLU A 557 -13.07 -9.64 12.93
CA GLU A 557 -14.01 -8.92 12.06
C GLU A 557 -13.34 -8.57 10.73
N LEU A 558 -14.11 -8.62 9.63
CA LEU A 558 -13.65 -8.20 8.31
C LEU A 558 -13.41 -6.68 8.30
N LEU A 559 -12.28 -6.24 7.76
CA LEU A 559 -11.89 -4.84 7.63
C LEU A 559 -11.79 -4.42 6.16
N PRO A 560 -12.27 -3.24 5.77
CA PRO A 560 -12.13 -2.74 4.40
C PRO A 560 -10.74 -2.14 4.11
N SER A 561 -9.98 -1.78 5.15
CA SER A 561 -8.67 -1.14 5.03
C SER A 561 -7.69 -1.65 6.08
N VAL A 562 -6.40 -1.41 5.82
CA VAL A 562 -5.33 -1.60 6.77
C VAL A 562 -4.21 -0.58 6.53
N ASN A 563 -3.49 -0.21 7.57
CA ASN A 563 -2.27 0.59 7.51
C ASN A 563 -1.04 -0.27 7.83
N LEU A 564 -0.39 -0.82 6.80
CA LEU A 564 0.77 -1.71 6.94
C LEU A 564 2.12 -1.01 6.75
N ASP A 565 2.12 0.19 6.19
CA ASP A 565 3.31 0.95 5.82
C ASP A 565 3.37 2.30 6.51
N ILE A 566 2.69 2.46 7.66
CA ILE A 566 2.75 3.63 8.54
C ILE A 566 2.32 4.96 7.87
N ARG A 567 1.85 4.94 6.63
CA ARG A 567 1.47 6.11 5.81
C ARG A 567 -0.02 6.08 5.47
N ARG A 568 -0.87 6.10 6.51
CA ARG A 568 -2.34 6.07 6.47
C ARG A 568 -2.96 4.70 6.14
N GLU A 569 -4.23 4.54 6.51
CA GLU A 569 -5.11 3.46 6.07
C GLU A 569 -5.30 3.41 4.55
N LYS A 570 -5.22 2.19 4.00
CA LYS A 570 -5.39 1.90 2.57
C LYS A 570 -6.41 0.79 2.37
N TYR A 571 -7.29 0.98 1.41
CA TYR A 571 -8.40 0.08 1.12
C TYR A 571 -7.97 -1.10 0.23
N VAL A 572 -8.64 -2.25 0.40
CA VAL A 572 -8.52 -3.38 -0.53
C VAL A 572 -9.34 -3.15 -1.81
N PRO A 573 -8.98 -3.80 -2.92
CA PRO A 573 -7.80 -4.66 -3.11
C PRO A 573 -6.48 -3.88 -3.31
N GLY A 574 -6.52 -2.57 -3.52
CA GLY A 574 -5.36 -1.75 -3.87
C GLY A 574 -4.15 -1.90 -2.94
N THR A 575 -4.37 -1.96 -1.62
CA THR A 575 -3.30 -2.15 -0.61
C THR A 575 -2.52 -3.45 -0.77
N CYS A 576 -3.11 -4.48 -1.40
CA CYS A 576 -2.48 -5.79 -1.60
C CYS A 576 -1.87 -5.93 -3.00
N VAL A 577 -2.59 -5.45 -4.01
CA VAL A 577 -2.26 -5.61 -5.44
C VAL A 577 -0.88 -5.05 -5.80
N VAL A 578 -0.44 -4.02 -5.08
CA VAL A 578 0.89 -3.42 -5.24
C VAL A 578 2.05 -4.43 -5.17
N CYS A 579 1.97 -5.46 -4.33
CA CYS A 579 2.98 -6.51 -4.22
C CYS A 579 2.51 -7.86 -4.74
N HIS A 580 1.21 -8.06 -4.89
CA HIS A 580 0.63 -9.29 -5.40
C HIS A 580 0.34 -9.25 -6.90
N GLY A 581 0.67 -8.15 -7.57
CA GLY A 581 0.27 -7.92 -8.95
C GLY A 581 -1.24 -7.75 -9.11
N GLY A 582 -1.64 -7.60 -10.35
CA GLY A 582 -3.03 -7.34 -10.69
C GLY A 582 -3.16 -6.91 -12.14
N ASP A 583 -2.91 -7.82 -13.09
CA ASP A 583 -2.96 -7.53 -14.52
C ASP A 583 -4.36 -7.20 -15.06
N ARG A 584 -5.35 -7.05 -14.18
CA ARG A 584 -6.70 -6.55 -14.46
C ARG A 584 -7.18 -5.54 -13.43
N TYR A 585 -6.37 -5.22 -12.42
CA TYR A 585 -6.66 -4.14 -11.50
C TYR A 585 -6.38 -2.81 -12.17
N ALA A 586 -7.31 -1.86 -12.03
CA ALA A 586 -7.23 -0.57 -12.72
C ALA A 586 -7.17 0.61 -11.77
N GLY A 587 -6.70 0.36 -10.56
CA GLY A 587 -6.44 1.35 -9.54
C GLY A 587 -7.62 1.83 -8.71
N ARG A 588 -8.84 1.41 -9.05
CA ARG A 588 -10.00 1.52 -8.18
C ARG A 588 -11.04 0.48 -8.56
N PHE A 589 -11.51 -0.31 -7.60
CA PHE A 589 -12.56 -1.29 -7.84
C PHE A 589 -13.91 -0.61 -8.01
N GLN A 590 -14.62 -0.94 -9.10
CA GLN A 590 -15.91 -0.36 -9.45
C GLN A 590 -17.08 -1.31 -9.12
N PRO A 591 -18.30 -0.79 -8.91
CA PRO A 591 -19.49 -1.64 -8.77
C PRO A 591 -19.67 -2.58 -9.98
N HIS A 592 -20.07 -3.82 -9.70
CA HIS A 592 -20.29 -4.87 -10.72
C HIS A 592 -19.04 -5.27 -11.53
N GLN A 593 -17.85 -4.81 -11.15
CA GLN A 593 -16.61 -5.26 -11.74
C GLN A 593 -16.36 -6.74 -11.39
N ASN A 594 -15.69 -7.45 -12.28
CA ASN A 594 -15.23 -8.81 -12.01
C ASN A 594 -14.15 -8.78 -10.91
N PRO A 595 -14.26 -9.60 -9.85
CA PRO A 595 -13.27 -9.64 -8.77
C PRO A 595 -11.95 -10.31 -9.15
N ASP A 596 -11.88 -11.00 -10.30
CA ASP A 596 -10.63 -11.51 -10.86
C ASP A 596 -9.80 -10.35 -11.41
N ILE A 597 -9.00 -9.77 -10.51
CA ILE A 597 -8.11 -8.64 -10.79
C ILE A 597 -6.72 -9.07 -11.26
N GLY A 598 -6.48 -10.37 -11.50
CA GLY A 598 -5.20 -10.85 -12.02
C GLY A 598 -4.06 -10.88 -11.00
N ALA A 599 -4.38 -11.08 -9.72
CA ALA A 599 -3.40 -11.10 -8.65
C ALA A 599 -2.81 -12.51 -8.41
N HIS A 600 -1.63 -12.56 -7.79
CA HIS A 600 -0.85 -13.77 -7.55
C HIS A 600 -0.36 -13.90 -6.10
N PHE A 601 -0.06 -15.12 -5.68
CA PHE A 601 0.62 -15.37 -4.41
C PHE A 601 2.12 -15.05 -4.55
N ILE A 602 2.70 -14.47 -3.51
CA ILE A 602 4.14 -14.12 -3.49
C ILE A 602 4.96 -15.33 -3.02
N PRO A 603 6.06 -15.68 -3.69
CA PRO A 603 6.99 -16.69 -3.21
C PRO A 603 7.64 -16.33 -1.85
N TYR A 604 7.84 -17.32 -1.00
CA TYR A 604 8.46 -17.19 0.31
C TYR A 604 9.99 -17.21 0.19
N ASP A 605 10.59 -16.04 0.29
CA ASP A 605 12.02 -15.81 0.15
C ASP A 605 12.72 -15.78 1.52
N VAL A 606 13.30 -16.91 1.93
CA VAL A 606 14.05 -17.09 3.18
C VAL A 606 15.22 -16.09 3.30
N GLY A 607 15.82 -15.67 2.18
CA GLY A 607 16.91 -14.67 2.18
C GLY A 607 16.45 -13.31 2.73
N ASN A 608 15.16 -13.01 2.55
CA ASN A 608 14.49 -11.79 2.97
C ASN A 608 13.79 -11.89 4.33
N PHE A 609 13.97 -13.00 5.04
CA PHE A 609 13.37 -13.22 6.36
C PHE A 609 14.41 -13.16 7.49
N LEU A 610 13.94 -12.90 8.71
CA LEU A 610 14.67 -13.14 9.95
C LEU A 610 13.93 -14.20 10.77
N PHE A 611 14.70 -15.01 11.47
CA PHE A 611 14.22 -16.15 12.24
C PHE A 611 14.73 -16.05 13.67
N SER A 612 14.03 -16.70 14.60
CA SER A 612 14.53 -16.81 15.97
C SER A 612 15.82 -17.63 16.00
N LYS A 613 16.78 -17.24 16.83
CA LYS A 613 17.94 -18.09 17.16
C LYS A 613 17.83 -18.78 18.51
N SER A 614 16.98 -18.25 19.39
CA SER A 614 16.81 -18.72 20.76
C SER A 614 15.70 -19.77 20.89
N ILE A 615 14.71 -19.77 19.99
CA ILE A 615 13.60 -20.71 20.00
C ILE A 615 13.82 -21.73 18.89
N VAL A 616 14.22 -22.95 19.28
CA VAL A 616 14.62 -24.02 18.35
C VAL A 616 13.58 -24.23 17.24
N SER A 617 12.29 -24.34 17.56
CA SER A 617 11.21 -24.54 16.57
C SER A 617 11.04 -23.39 15.57
N LEU A 618 11.50 -22.19 15.92
CA LEU A 618 11.40 -20.99 15.10
C LEU A 618 12.71 -20.62 14.41
N THR A 619 13.72 -21.50 14.45
CA THR A 619 14.96 -21.30 13.70
C THR A 619 14.76 -21.49 12.20
N LYS A 620 15.57 -20.77 11.40
CA LYS A 620 15.60 -20.92 9.94
C LYS A 620 15.67 -22.38 9.49
N ALA A 621 16.61 -23.14 10.07
CA ALA A 621 16.81 -24.54 9.73
C ALA A 621 15.55 -25.40 9.95
N ASN A 622 14.85 -25.18 11.07
CA ASN A 622 13.64 -25.94 11.39
C ASN A 622 12.40 -25.49 10.61
N GLN A 623 12.42 -24.28 10.03
CA GLN A 623 11.31 -23.75 9.24
C GLN A 623 11.46 -23.95 7.72
N GLN A 624 12.67 -24.24 7.21
CA GLN A 624 12.95 -24.41 5.77
C GLN A 624 12.00 -25.41 5.09
N THR A 625 11.75 -26.58 5.70
CA THR A 625 10.83 -27.58 5.13
C THR A 625 9.39 -27.07 5.04
N ALA A 626 8.91 -26.37 6.07
CA ALA A 626 7.57 -25.78 6.03
C ALA A 626 7.49 -24.69 4.95
N ILE A 627 8.51 -23.83 4.85
CA ILE A 627 8.59 -22.78 3.83
C ILE A 627 8.68 -23.36 2.41
N TYR A 628 9.40 -24.47 2.23
CA TYR A 628 9.39 -25.22 0.97
C TYR A 628 7.96 -25.60 0.57
N HIS A 629 7.18 -26.17 1.49
CA HIS A 629 5.79 -26.54 1.22
C HIS A 629 4.87 -25.33 1.02
N LEU A 630 5.11 -24.22 1.72
CA LEU A 630 4.44 -22.95 1.43
C LEU A 630 4.70 -22.50 -0.02
N ASN A 631 5.94 -22.59 -0.50
CA ASN A 631 6.29 -22.34 -1.90
C ASN A 631 5.70 -23.36 -2.88
N GLN A 632 5.57 -24.63 -2.49
CA GLN A 632 4.85 -25.62 -3.30
C GLN A 632 3.36 -25.25 -3.44
N ASN A 633 2.74 -24.69 -2.39
CA ASN A 633 1.37 -24.19 -2.48
C ASN A 633 1.26 -23.01 -3.46
N VAL A 634 2.26 -22.11 -3.50
CA VAL A 634 2.31 -21.02 -4.51
C VAL A 634 2.36 -21.58 -5.94
N LEU A 635 3.03 -22.71 -6.18
CA LEU A 635 3.02 -23.34 -7.50
C LEU A 635 1.62 -23.84 -7.92
N ASN A 636 0.69 -24.02 -6.97
CA ASN A 636 -0.69 -24.42 -7.23
C ASN A 636 -1.66 -23.22 -7.41
N THR A 637 -1.18 -21.98 -7.38
CA THR A 637 -2.04 -20.76 -7.42
C THR A 637 -1.97 -20.01 -8.74
N GLY A 638 -1.65 -20.69 -9.84
CA GLY A 638 -1.41 -20.03 -11.13
C GLY A 638 -0.38 -18.88 -11.02
N PRO A 639 0.83 -19.14 -10.50
CA PRO A 639 1.86 -18.11 -10.38
C PRO A 639 2.30 -17.61 -11.77
N THR A 640 2.95 -16.45 -11.81
CA THR A 640 3.66 -15.99 -13.02
C THR A 640 4.71 -17.03 -13.44
N PRO A 641 5.04 -17.12 -14.75
CA PRO A 641 6.09 -18.04 -15.23
C PRO A 641 7.41 -17.91 -14.46
N GLN A 642 7.79 -16.68 -14.12
CA GLN A 642 9.03 -16.32 -13.44
C GLN A 642 8.99 -16.66 -11.96
N ALA A 643 7.87 -16.43 -11.26
CA ALA A 643 7.69 -16.92 -9.90
C ALA A 643 7.84 -18.45 -9.84
N ALA A 644 7.30 -19.16 -10.85
CA ALA A 644 7.44 -20.61 -10.94
C ALA A 644 8.89 -21.05 -11.24
N GLU A 645 9.61 -20.35 -12.12
CA GLU A 645 11.04 -20.58 -12.36
C GLU A 645 11.86 -20.37 -11.08
N LEU A 646 11.65 -19.24 -10.40
CA LEU A 646 12.35 -18.86 -9.18
C LEU A 646 12.20 -19.93 -8.09
N ILE A 647 10.96 -20.38 -7.83
CA ILE A 647 10.70 -21.44 -6.85
C ILE A 647 11.39 -22.74 -7.24
N ARG A 648 11.34 -23.15 -8.51
CA ARG A 648 12.02 -24.38 -8.97
C ARG A 648 13.54 -24.27 -8.83
N GLY A 649 14.11 -23.11 -9.16
CA GLY A 649 15.53 -22.82 -9.04
C GLY A 649 16.02 -22.84 -7.60
N TRP A 650 15.25 -22.26 -6.69
CA TRP A 650 15.48 -22.28 -5.24
C TRP A 650 15.60 -23.68 -4.66
N TYR A 651 14.81 -24.64 -5.17
CA TYR A 651 14.68 -25.98 -4.60
C TYR A 651 15.22 -27.09 -5.50
N ALA A 652 16.02 -26.76 -6.51
CA ALA A 652 16.59 -27.72 -7.45
C ALA A 652 17.43 -28.83 -6.77
N ALA A 653 18.01 -28.54 -5.60
CA ALA A 653 18.85 -29.46 -4.84
C ALA A 653 18.13 -30.12 -3.62
N GLY A 654 16.85 -29.82 -3.37
CA GLY A 654 16.09 -30.35 -2.23
C GLY A 654 15.18 -29.33 -1.57
N THR A 655 14.84 -29.55 -0.29
CA THR A 655 13.87 -28.73 0.46
C THR A 655 14.48 -27.50 1.14
N VAL A 656 15.79 -27.30 1.05
CA VAL A 656 16.48 -26.11 1.56
C VAL A 656 16.62 -25.11 0.41
N GLN A 657 16.10 -23.90 0.61
CA GLN A 657 16.15 -22.85 -0.40
C GLN A 657 17.60 -22.43 -0.69
N ASN A 658 17.97 -22.42 -1.96
CA ASN A 658 19.19 -21.79 -2.45
C ASN A 658 19.00 -20.27 -2.53
N GLU A 659 19.33 -19.56 -1.45
CA GLU A 659 19.25 -18.08 -1.38
C GLU A 659 20.17 -17.37 -2.37
N ASN A 660 21.18 -18.07 -2.92
CA ASN A 660 22.10 -17.56 -3.93
C ASN A 660 21.68 -17.96 -5.35
N PHE A 661 20.48 -18.50 -5.55
CA PHE A 661 19.97 -18.77 -6.88
C PHE A 661 19.88 -17.46 -7.68
N VAL A 662 20.32 -17.53 -8.93
CA VAL A 662 20.27 -16.44 -9.90
C VAL A 662 19.60 -17.01 -11.16
N PRO A 663 18.55 -16.35 -11.70
CA PRO A 663 17.90 -16.76 -12.93
C PRO A 663 18.88 -16.92 -14.10
N ALA A 664 18.50 -17.73 -15.09
CA ALA A 664 19.34 -18.00 -16.25
C ALA A 664 19.73 -16.70 -16.99
N GLU A 665 18.80 -15.75 -17.11
CA GLU A 665 19.04 -14.50 -17.83
C GLU A 665 20.09 -13.61 -17.15
N TYR A 666 20.06 -13.51 -15.82
CA TYR A 666 21.10 -12.80 -15.08
C TYR A 666 22.43 -13.54 -15.07
N SER A 667 22.40 -14.86 -14.84
CA SER A 667 23.62 -15.67 -14.73
C SER A 667 24.41 -15.79 -16.03
N THR A 668 23.75 -15.64 -17.18
CA THR A 668 24.39 -15.68 -18.50
C THR A 668 24.71 -14.29 -19.06
N ALA A 669 24.16 -13.21 -18.50
CA ALA A 669 24.38 -11.85 -18.98
C ALA A 669 25.79 -11.31 -18.66
N SER A 670 26.14 -11.16 -17.39
CA SER A 670 27.46 -10.69 -16.95
C SER A 670 27.66 -10.89 -15.44
N THR A 671 28.91 -10.78 -14.96
CA THR A 671 29.20 -10.76 -13.51
C THR A 671 28.53 -9.59 -12.80
N ASP A 672 28.48 -8.42 -13.44
CA ASP A 672 27.81 -7.25 -12.89
C ASP A 672 26.30 -7.48 -12.78
N ALA A 673 25.69 -8.19 -13.74
CA ALA A 673 24.28 -8.54 -13.68
C ALA A 673 23.98 -9.55 -12.57
N VAL A 674 24.83 -10.55 -12.38
CA VAL A 674 24.74 -11.47 -11.23
C VAL A 674 24.84 -10.72 -9.90
N ASN A 675 25.79 -9.79 -9.78
CA ASN A 675 25.95 -9.01 -8.55
C ASN A 675 24.74 -8.09 -8.31
N PHE A 676 24.29 -7.37 -9.34
CA PHE A 676 23.10 -6.54 -9.25
C PHE A 676 21.86 -7.34 -8.83
N TYR A 677 21.64 -8.51 -9.44
CA TYR A 677 20.54 -9.38 -9.05
C TYR A 677 20.62 -9.76 -7.57
N ARG A 678 21.73 -10.34 -7.14
CA ARG A 678 21.90 -10.86 -5.77
C ARG A 678 21.84 -9.75 -4.72
N ASP A 679 22.45 -8.61 -5.04
CA ASP A 679 22.75 -7.58 -4.05
C ASP A 679 21.75 -6.42 -4.07
N VAL A 680 20.95 -6.27 -5.12
CA VAL A 680 19.89 -5.25 -5.23
C VAL A 680 18.53 -5.90 -5.40
N GLN A 681 18.29 -6.54 -6.55
CA GLN A 681 16.96 -7.02 -6.92
C GLN A 681 16.42 -8.07 -5.95
N ALA A 682 17.17 -9.13 -5.69
CA ALA A 682 16.79 -10.23 -4.80
C ALA A 682 16.45 -9.74 -3.38
N ARG A 683 17.04 -8.62 -2.95
CA ARG A 683 16.89 -8.07 -1.60
C ARG A 683 15.75 -7.05 -1.48
N SER A 684 15.56 -6.23 -2.50
CA SER A 684 14.71 -5.04 -2.40
C SER A 684 13.61 -4.95 -3.45
N CYS A 685 13.62 -5.79 -4.48
CA CYS A 685 12.68 -5.66 -5.60
C CYS A 685 11.89 -6.94 -5.87
N ARG A 686 12.58 -8.09 -5.87
CA ARG A 686 12.05 -9.39 -6.29
C ARG A 686 10.71 -9.75 -5.65
N GLY A 687 10.56 -9.52 -4.34
CA GLY A 687 9.37 -9.91 -3.59
C GLY A 687 8.06 -9.37 -4.18
N CYS A 688 8.04 -8.12 -4.66
CA CYS A 688 6.83 -7.49 -5.23
C CYS A 688 6.84 -7.50 -6.76
N HIS A 689 8.01 -7.48 -7.41
CA HIS A 689 8.11 -7.41 -8.87
C HIS A 689 7.87 -8.75 -9.59
N ILE A 690 8.18 -9.88 -8.93
CA ILE A 690 8.01 -11.23 -9.50
C ILE A 690 6.55 -11.58 -9.82
N THR A 691 5.60 -10.93 -9.16
CA THR A 691 4.15 -11.16 -9.31
C THR A 691 3.49 -10.16 -10.26
N GLN A 692 4.25 -9.20 -10.79
CA GLN A 692 3.71 -8.17 -11.67
C GLN A 692 3.57 -8.69 -13.11
N ILE A 693 2.96 -7.86 -13.95
CA ILE A 693 2.99 -8.07 -15.41
C ILE A 693 4.44 -8.07 -15.92
N GLU A 694 4.66 -8.73 -17.05
CA GLU A 694 5.98 -8.90 -17.69
C GLU A 694 6.80 -7.59 -17.73
N ALA A 695 6.20 -6.46 -18.09
CA ALA A 695 6.90 -5.18 -18.17
C ALA A 695 7.53 -4.72 -16.83
N PHE A 696 6.97 -5.15 -15.68
CA PHE A 696 7.47 -4.85 -14.34
C PHE A 696 8.09 -6.07 -13.65
N ASP A 697 8.19 -7.19 -14.36
CA ASP A 697 8.94 -8.34 -13.91
C ASP A 697 10.42 -8.12 -14.19
N TRP A 698 11.13 -7.86 -13.11
CA TRP A 698 12.55 -7.51 -13.14
C TRP A 698 13.45 -8.75 -13.14
N GLU A 699 12.92 -9.99 -13.07
CA GLU A 699 13.74 -11.21 -13.28
C GLU A 699 14.33 -11.28 -14.70
N HIS A 700 13.79 -10.48 -15.61
CA HIS A 700 14.36 -10.22 -16.93
C HIS A 700 15.20 -8.93 -16.89
N PRO A 701 16.54 -8.99 -17.02
CA PRO A 701 17.39 -7.78 -17.01
C PRO A 701 17.04 -6.80 -18.13
N ALA A 702 16.46 -7.27 -19.24
CA ALA A 702 16.01 -6.42 -20.34
C ALA A 702 14.84 -5.51 -19.94
N ASN A 703 14.01 -5.91 -18.97
CA ASN A 703 12.85 -5.13 -18.53
C ASN A 703 13.27 -3.92 -17.68
N PHE A 704 14.47 -3.91 -17.10
CA PHE A 704 15.02 -2.72 -16.42
C PHE A 704 15.26 -1.53 -17.37
N GLY A 705 15.69 -1.80 -18.61
CA GLY A 705 16.01 -0.74 -19.58
C GLY A 705 14.81 -0.22 -20.37
N ASN A 706 13.72 -0.98 -20.40
CA ASN A 706 12.46 -0.57 -21.05
C ASN A 706 11.65 0.40 -20.19
N LEU A 707 12.00 0.56 -18.92
CA LEU A 707 11.34 1.44 -17.97
C LEU A 707 12.23 2.66 -17.72
N ILE A 708 11.99 3.73 -18.48
CA ILE A 708 12.48 5.08 -18.17
C ILE A 708 12.16 5.45 -16.70
N ASP A 709 11.10 4.87 -16.12
CA ASP A 709 10.57 5.20 -14.78
C ASP A 709 11.19 4.44 -13.60
N GLY A 710 11.92 3.32 -13.81
CA GLY A 710 12.50 2.56 -12.70
C GLY A 710 13.53 3.36 -11.92
N ARG A 711 14.32 4.19 -12.63
CA ARG A 711 15.29 5.11 -12.02
C ARG A 711 14.63 6.41 -11.53
N ASP A 712 13.57 6.88 -12.17
CA ASP A 712 12.89 8.10 -11.74
C ASP A 712 12.11 7.88 -10.44
N THR A 713 11.37 6.77 -10.33
CA THR A 713 10.66 6.39 -9.11
C THR A 713 11.58 5.99 -7.96
N VAL A 714 12.72 5.33 -8.24
CA VAL A 714 13.66 4.92 -7.20
C VAL A 714 14.59 6.07 -6.81
N CYS A 715 15.15 6.80 -7.77
CA CYS A 715 16.30 7.71 -7.61
C CYS A 715 16.03 9.20 -7.81
N ASN A 716 14.78 9.59 -8.09
CA ASN A 716 14.45 10.98 -8.45
C ASN A 716 15.24 11.45 -9.70
N GLY A 717 15.42 10.55 -10.67
CA GLY A 717 16.36 10.72 -11.78
C GLY A 717 16.10 11.87 -12.74
N ALA A 718 14.83 12.21 -12.97
CA ALA A 718 14.40 13.31 -13.83
C ALA A 718 13.94 14.56 -13.06
N GLY A 719 14.24 14.64 -11.76
CA GLY A 719 13.63 15.66 -10.92
C GLY A 719 12.10 15.50 -10.93
N SER A 720 11.54 14.30 -10.85
CA SER A 720 10.09 14.21 -10.69
C SER A 720 9.79 14.21 -9.20
N GLY A 721 9.98 15.32 -8.47
CA GLY A 721 9.86 15.35 -7.00
C GLY A 721 8.55 14.81 -6.40
N TRP A 722 7.53 14.54 -7.23
CA TRP A 722 6.30 13.88 -6.84
C TRP A 722 6.32 12.33 -6.89
N ARG A 723 7.15 11.72 -7.76
CA ARG A 723 7.39 10.26 -7.82
C ARG A 723 8.83 9.86 -7.48
N GLY A 724 9.75 10.82 -7.40
CA GLY A 724 11.08 10.60 -6.90
C GLY A 724 10.99 9.99 -5.51
N HIS A 725 11.71 8.90 -5.28
CA HIS A 725 11.65 8.12 -4.05
C HIS A 725 10.31 7.45 -3.74
N SER A 726 9.39 7.34 -4.71
CA SER A 726 8.06 6.77 -4.53
C SER A 726 7.97 5.29 -4.91
N MET A 727 9.09 4.58 -5.13
CA MET A 727 9.14 3.16 -5.52
C MET A 727 7.89 2.42 -5.00
N PRO A 728 7.05 1.85 -5.88
CA PRO A 728 5.65 1.51 -5.59
C PRO A 728 5.38 0.66 -4.38
N ASN A 729 6.40 -0.05 -3.92
CA ASN A 729 6.31 -1.16 -3.01
C ASN A 729 6.17 -0.68 -1.55
N SER A 730 6.71 -1.45 -0.62
CA SER A 730 6.72 -1.10 0.79
C SER A 730 7.71 0.04 1.07
N LEU A 731 7.25 1.01 1.86
CA LEU A 731 8.06 2.09 2.44
C LEU A 731 9.34 1.58 3.11
N ILE A 732 9.25 0.45 3.81
CA ILE A 732 10.37 -0.12 4.56
C ILE A 732 11.42 -0.68 3.61
N THR A 733 11.00 -1.32 2.51
CA THR A 733 11.90 -1.77 1.44
C THR A 733 12.68 -0.59 0.87
N MET A 734 11.95 0.49 0.56
CA MET A 734 12.53 1.71 0.01
C MET A 734 13.55 2.35 0.95
N ASN A 735 13.19 2.48 2.23
CA ASN A 735 14.11 3.02 3.24
C ASN A 735 15.37 2.18 3.37
N ARG A 736 15.25 0.85 3.33
CA ARG A 736 16.41 -0.06 3.43
C ARG A 736 17.32 0.00 2.22
N PHE A 737 16.76 0.13 1.02
CA PHE A 737 17.52 0.35 -0.20
C PHE A 737 18.38 1.61 -0.05
N TRP A 738 17.80 2.74 0.31
CA TRP A 738 18.51 4.02 0.47
C TRP A 738 19.49 4.05 1.64
N LEU A 739 19.19 3.34 2.73
CA LEU A 739 20.11 3.16 3.86
C LEU A 739 21.35 2.33 3.51
N SER A 740 21.35 1.57 2.41
CA SER A 740 22.54 0.83 1.99
C SER A 740 23.66 1.74 1.47
N HIS A 741 23.35 2.98 1.08
CA HIS A 741 24.31 3.88 0.46
C HIS A 741 25.37 4.40 1.44
N ASN A 742 26.65 4.25 1.09
CA ASN A 742 27.81 4.63 1.90
C ASN A 742 27.78 4.06 3.33
N ASN A 743 27.13 2.91 3.52
CA ASN A 743 27.08 2.25 4.82
C ASN A 743 28.44 1.63 5.16
N SER A 744 28.95 1.90 6.36
CA SER A 744 30.22 1.36 6.90
C SER A 744 30.16 -0.13 7.24
N ALA A 745 28.98 -0.78 7.16
CA ALA A 745 28.74 -2.14 7.59
C ALA A 745 29.19 -3.26 6.61
N ASN A 746 30.04 -2.98 5.61
CA ASN A 746 30.47 -3.95 4.58
C ASN A 746 29.32 -4.66 3.84
N LEU A 747 28.13 -4.06 3.82
CA LEU A 747 27.03 -4.53 2.99
C LEU A 747 27.20 -4.00 1.56
N PRO A 748 26.63 -4.68 0.55
CA PRO A 748 26.56 -4.12 -0.78
C PRO A 748 25.86 -2.76 -0.75
N ASP A 749 26.51 -1.74 -1.28
CA ASP A 749 25.90 -0.44 -1.53
C ASP A 749 24.92 -0.60 -2.69
N GLN A 750 23.64 -0.85 -2.37
CA GLN A 750 22.63 -1.15 -3.37
C GLN A 750 22.38 0.05 -4.28
N VAL A 751 22.47 1.26 -3.74
CA VAL A 751 22.31 2.51 -4.51
C VAL A 751 23.44 2.64 -5.54
N ALA A 752 24.69 2.43 -5.12
CA ALA A 752 25.84 2.49 -6.03
C ALA A 752 25.86 1.35 -7.05
N LEU A 753 25.35 0.16 -6.70
CA LEU A 753 25.17 -0.95 -7.64
C LEU A 753 24.05 -0.67 -8.64
N PHE A 754 22.95 -0.07 -8.17
CA PHE A 754 21.83 0.33 -9.01
C PHE A 754 22.25 1.38 -10.03
N ASP A 755 23.01 2.40 -9.61
CA ASP A 755 23.54 3.44 -10.51
C ASP A 755 24.48 2.90 -11.61
N LYS A 756 25.12 1.75 -11.38
CA LYS A 756 26.12 1.16 -12.30
C LYS A 756 25.54 0.11 -13.24
N PHE A 757 24.29 -0.33 -13.05
CA PHE A 757 23.75 -1.45 -13.81
C PHE A 757 23.56 -1.09 -15.30
N PRO A 758 24.19 -1.81 -16.23
CA PRO A 758 24.09 -1.54 -17.67
C PRO A 758 22.67 -1.84 -18.16
N GLY A 759 21.99 -0.82 -18.70
CA GLY A 759 20.59 -0.90 -19.12
C GLY A 759 19.77 0.30 -18.69
N LEU A 760 20.22 1.03 -17.66
CA LEU A 760 19.60 2.28 -17.24
C LEU A 760 20.06 3.45 -18.13
N PRO A 761 19.19 4.45 -18.42
CA PRO A 761 19.57 5.64 -19.18
C PRO A 761 20.77 6.40 -18.57
N GLN A 762 21.68 6.87 -19.44
CA GLN A 762 22.71 7.89 -19.20
C GLN A 762 22.24 9.14 -18.42
N GLY A 763 22.57 9.40 -17.12
CA GLY A 763 22.48 10.79 -16.58
C GLY A 763 21.84 11.08 -15.20
N ALA A 764 21.19 10.13 -14.51
CA ALA A 764 20.40 10.38 -13.29
C ALA A 764 21.03 9.84 -11.98
N ASN A 765 22.17 10.38 -11.51
CA ASN A 765 22.92 9.82 -10.38
C ASN A 765 22.10 9.68 -9.07
N CYS A 766 21.66 8.46 -8.72
CA CYS A 766 20.99 8.15 -7.45
C CYS A 766 21.85 8.57 -6.26
N VAL A 767 23.16 8.36 -6.36
CA VAL A 767 24.16 8.78 -5.35
C VAL A 767 24.11 10.27 -5.06
N ASN A 768 23.81 11.11 -6.05
CA ASN A 768 23.80 12.57 -5.89
C ASN A 768 22.45 13.11 -5.38
N ASN A 769 21.40 12.29 -5.38
CA ASN A 769 20.02 12.67 -5.09
C ASN A 769 19.53 12.28 -3.68
N LYS A 770 20.44 11.78 -2.82
CA LYS A 770 20.12 11.34 -1.44
C LYS A 770 19.72 12.48 -0.51
#